data_AF-A0A2B7ZE19-F1
#
_entry.id   AF-A0A2B7ZE19-F1
#
_cell.length_a   1.000
_cell.length_b   1.000
_cell.length_c   1.000
_cell.angle_alpha   90.00
_cell.angle_beta   90.00
_cell.angle_gamma   90.00
#
_symmetry.space_group_name_H-M   'P 1'
#
loop_
_entity.id
_entity.type
_entity.pdbx_description
1 polymer ?
#
loop_
_entity_poly.entity_id
_entity_poly.type
_entity_poly.pdbx_seq_one_letter_code
_entity_poly.pdbx_strand_id
1 'polypeptide(L)'
;MFSINPMRSAWRSTKRLKISSPFRPVTTSHPPGQENGSPSVQNPSRTVVSSEISTPSVPLDSTPKEWGERLDQIGSKFRLPRSVQAVYLKPLRRKAEFGLPVCDLQLRSYSAQHVEFFADFALRAAYYLNLPAFGPTPLPRITERWTVLKSNFAHKKSQENFERITLRRLIQIKDGHPDVVQTWLAFLRKHAFHGVGMKANVWDHSPIGVGKLMDETAAELDSAIEDKLANFGSSKKAFEQAESVADLRAHPEYSARNASRLLHRQLNPSSSLCPRQSQRSASTSTTPNPPTSNSRIIFSGIQPTGVPHLGNYLGALRQWVLLQNEAVPSTKLIFSVVDLHALTIPQDPTILRQWRKQLLATLIAVGIDPKRSTIFFQSAVPAHSELMWILSTISSMGYLSRMTQWKSKLQLPEESTLENSDAKSRLKLGLFSYPVLQAADVLVHRATDVPVGEDQRQHLEFTREVANGFNHIYGPVLTMPVALISPAKRVMSLRQPTLKMSKSHADPRSRILLTDSAEEIHQKIKLALTDSEPGINYDPSRRPGVSNLIEILGHVQGGDGNRSFAELGREHQSLSMRAFKGHVANTIAEHLKGIRERYLELTDSTPSYIDTVAEDGAKVARENADITLRSVKDALGLC
;
A
#
# COMPACT_ATOMS: atom_id res chain seq x y z
N MET A 1 -58.96 2.13 -1.21
CA MET A 1 -59.81 2.20 -0.01
C MET A 1 -58.96 1.84 1.21
N PHE A 2 -59.06 2.61 2.29
CA PHE A 2 -58.71 2.33 3.71
C PHE A 2 -57.74 1.14 3.96
N SER A 3 -56.46 1.32 4.33
CA SER A 3 -55.93 2.01 5.53
C SER A 3 -56.67 1.67 6.83
N ILE A 4 -55.99 0.98 7.77
CA ILE A 4 -55.87 1.33 9.20
C ILE A 4 -55.34 0.13 10.02
N ASN A 5 -54.23 0.37 10.73
CA ASN A 5 -53.62 -0.40 11.85
C ASN A 5 -54.63 -0.54 13.02
N PRO A 6 -54.49 -1.44 14.05
CA PRO A 6 -53.43 -1.19 15.05
C PRO A 6 -52.98 -2.31 16.05
N MET A 7 -51.81 -2.05 16.65
CA MET A 7 -51.46 -2.17 18.08
C MET A 7 -51.58 -3.48 18.92
N ARG A 8 -50.40 -3.81 19.49
CA ARG A 8 -50.05 -3.93 20.94
C ARG A 8 -50.11 -5.28 21.70
N SER A 9 -49.16 -5.33 22.66
CA SER A 9 -48.92 -6.28 23.76
C SER A 9 -48.67 -7.74 23.36
N ALA A 10 -47.49 -8.34 23.57
CA ALA A 10 -46.70 -8.48 24.81
C ALA A 10 -47.35 -9.39 25.86
N TRP A 11 -46.87 -10.63 25.97
CA TRP A 11 -46.26 -11.16 27.20
C TRP A 11 -45.52 -12.48 26.95
N ARG A 12 -44.50 -12.76 27.77
CA ARG A 12 -43.77 -14.03 27.76
C ARG A 12 -44.55 -15.06 28.58
N SER A 13 -44.59 -16.32 28.13
CA SER A 13 -44.79 -17.46 29.03
C SER A 13 -43.78 -18.56 28.74
N THR A 14 -43.05 -18.94 29.78
CA THR A 14 -42.05 -20.00 29.75
C THR A 14 -42.70 -21.37 29.91
N LYS A 15 -42.43 -22.32 29.00
CA LYS A 15 -42.46 -23.75 29.34
C LYS A 15 -41.19 -24.46 28.89
N ARG A 16 -40.49 -25.05 29.86
CA ARG A 16 -39.45 -26.06 29.65
C ARG A 16 -40.10 -27.29 29.02
N LEU A 17 -39.46 -27.86 28.01
CA LEU A 17 -39.57 -29.29 27.72
C LEU A 17 -38.16 -29.87 27.73
N LYS A 18 -37.91 -30.79 28.67
CA LYS A 18 -36.75 -31.67 28.66
C LYS A 18 -37.10 -32.87 27.77
N ILE A 19 -36.26 -33.19 26.79
CA ILE A 19 -36.18 -34.54 26.23
C ILE A 19 -34.70 -34.96 26.24
N SER A 20 -34.48 -36.24 26.50
CA SER A 20 -33.22 -36.87 26.85
C SER A 20 -32.30 -37.16 25.66
N SER A 21 -31.05 -37.48 26.01
CA SER A 21 -29.94 -37.94 25.15
C SER A 21 -30.26 -39.23 24.38
N PRO A 22 -29.43 -39.59 23.37
CA PRO A 22 -28.27 -40.45 23.67
C PRO A 22 -26.98 -40.09 22.89
N PHE A 23 -25.80 -40.43 23.42
CA PHE A 23 -24.89 -41.46 22.86
C PHE A 23 -23.62 -41.65 23.72
N ARG A 24 -23.04 -42.86 23.65
CA ARG A 24 -21.95 -43.40 24.48
C ARG A 24 -20.54 -42.94 24.03
N PRO A 25 -19.55 -42.90 24.94
CA PRO A 25 -18.13 -43.00 24.59
C PRO A 25 -17.75 -44.47 24.27
N VAL A 26 -16.78 -44.68 23.38
CA VAL A 26 -16.21 -46.00 23.08
C VAL A 26 -14.82 -46.10 23.71
N THR A 27 -14.62 -47.14 24.51
CA THR A 27 -13.32 -47.57 25.03
C THR A 27 -12.77 -48.67 24.14
N THR A 28 -11.49 -48.64 23.81
CA THR A 28 -10.76 -49.82 23.32
C THR A 28 -9.46 -49.98 24.11
N SER A 29 -9.22 -51.21 24.54
CA SER A 29 -8.09 -51.65 25.36
C SER A 29 -7.34 -52.77 24.63
N HIS A 30 -6.03 -52.89 24.85
CA HIS A 30 -5.27 -54.12 24.56
C HIS A 30 -3.99 -54.20 25.44
N PRO A 31 -3.38 -55.39 25.60
CA PRO A 31 -2.85 -55.85 26.90
C PRO A 31 -1.30 -55.98 26.92
N PRO A 32 -0.68 -56.39 28.05
CA PRO A 32 0.77 -56.27 28.24
C PRO A 32 1.60 -57.53 27.88
N GLY A 33 2.81 -57.28 27.37
CA GLY A 33 4.06 -57.98 27.73
C GLY A 33 4.41 -59.33 27.08
N GLN A 34 5.55 -59.39 26.38
CA GLN A 34 6.57 -60.45 26.55
C GLN A 34 7.94 -60.07 25.93
N GLU A 35 8.98 -60.78 26.35
CA GLU A 35 10.41 -60.47 26.12
C GLU A 35 10.98 -61.07 24.80
N ASN A 36 12.01 -60.43 24.23
CA ASN A 36 13.33 -61.03 23.88
C ASN A 36 14.10 -60.23 22.80
N GLY A 37 15.44 -60.26 22.88
CA GLY A 37 16.33 -60.17 21.70
C GLY A 37 17.03 -58.83 21.38
N SER A 38 18.28 -58.69 21.83
CA SER A 38 19.29 -57.82 21.20
C SER A 38 19.76 -58.41 19.85
N PRO A 39 20.32 -57.64 18.89
CA PRO A 39 21.71 -57.18 19.00
C PRO A 39 22.03 -55.78 18.42
N SER A 40 23.30 -55.40 18.55
CA SER A 40 23.91 -54.08 18.35
C SER A 40 24.32 -53.70 16.92
N VAL A 41 24.29 -52.39 16.60
CA VAL A 41 25.21 -51.75 15.63
C VAL A 41 25.60 -50.34 16.15
N GLN A 42 26.83 -49.90 15.89
CA GLN A 42 27.41 -48.59 16.30
C GLN A 42 27.14 -47.51 15.20
N ASN A 43 27.55 -46.23 15.22
CA ASN A 43 28.37 -45.33 16.07
C ASN A 43 28.05 -43.87 15.59
N PRO A 44 28.70 -42.75 16.02
CA PRO A 44 29.48 -42.47 17.23
C PRO A 44 29.11 -41.14 17.95
N SER A 45 29.65 -40.98 19.17
CA SER A 45 29.96 -39.73 19.91
C SER A 45 29.44 -38.36 19.42
N ARG A 46 28.65 -37.69 20.27
CA ARG A 46 28.77 -36.23 20.45
C ARG A 46 28.62 -35.87 21.93
N THR A 47 29.68 -35.31 22.50
CA THR A 47 29.78 -34.96 23.92
C THR A 47 28.77 -33.86 24.27
N VAL A 48 27.83 -34.14 25.17
CA VAL A 48 26.92 -33.14 25.74
C VAL A 48 27.22 -33.02 27.23
N VAL A 49 27.43 -31.79 27.68
CA VAL A 49 27.74 -31.46 29.08
C VAL A 49 26.56 -31.87 29.98
N SER A 50 26.86 -32.65 31.01
CA SER A 50 25.91 -33.04 32.04
C SER A 50 25.62 -31.87 32.98
N SER A 51 24.40 -31.35 32.93
CA SER A 51 23.80 -30.60 34.04
C SER A 51 22.56 -31.36 34.52
N GLU A 52 22.63 -31.87 35.74
CA GLU A 52 21.52 -32.59 36.37
C GLU A 52 20.37 -31.62 36.66
N ILE A 53 19.20 -31.89 36.11
CA ILE A 53 17.94 -31.27 36.55
C ILE A 53 17.08 -32.39 37.13
N SER A 54 17.11 -32.49 38.46
CA SER A 54 16.25 -33.40 39.22
C SER A 54 14.79 -32.98 39.06
N THR A 55 13.97 -33.86 38.49
CA THR A 55 12.51 -33.71 38.44
C THR A 55 11.90 -34.27 39.72
N PRO A 56 11.24 -33.44 40.57
CA PRO A 56 10.51 -33.97 41.72
C PRO A 56 9.22 -34.65 41.25
N SER A 57 9.02 -35.89 41.70
CA SER A 57 7.77 -36.64 41.49
C SER A 57 6.61 -35.99 42.26
N VAL A 58 5.50 -35.75 41.57
CA VAL A 58 4.26 -35.24 42.18
C VAL A 58 3.25 -36.38 42.28
N PRO A 59 2.59 -36.62 43.43
CA PRO A 59 1.62 -37.70 43.57
C PRO A 59 0.37 -37.49 42.70
N LEU A 60 -0.16 -38.57 42.12
CA LEU A 60 -1.50 -38.60 41.53
C LEU A 60 -2.57 -38.66 42.62
N ASP A 61 -2.83 -37.53 43.29
CA ASP A 61 -4.19 -37.22 43.76
C ASP A 61 -4.29 -35.74 44.19
N SER A 62 -4.92 -34.91 43.35
CA SER A 62 -5.57 -33.67 43.79
C SER A 62 -6.57 -33.20 42.75
N THR A 63 -7.77 -32.85 43.22
CA THR A 63 -8.80 -32.20 42.40
C THR A 63 -8.32 -30.82 41.91
N PRO A 64 -8.80 -30.30 40.76
CA PRO A 64 -8.34 -29.03 40.24
C PRO A 64 -8.71 -27.87 41.17
N LYS A 65 -7.71 -27.31 41.87
CA LYS A 65 -7.87 -26.14 42.74
C LYS A 65 -8.34 -24.91 41.97
N GLU A 66 -9.14 -24.05 42.62
CA GLU A 66 -9.58 -22.79 42.05
C GLU A 66 -8.40 -21.86 41.71
N TRP A 67 -8.57 -21.02 40.71
CA TRP A 67 -7.49 -20.21 40.13
C TRP A 67 -6.86 -19.20 41.10
N GLY A 68 -7.56 -18.79 42.17
CA GLY A 68 -7.02 -17.93 43.21
C GLY A 68 -5.86 -18.58 43.96
N GLU A 69 -6.07 -19.80 44.48
CA GLU A 69 -5.06 -20.54 45.25
C GLU A 69 -3.78 -20.83 44.44
N ARG A 70 -3.93 -21.01 43.11
CA ARG A 70 -2.79 -21.18 42.19
C ARG A 70 -1.97 -19.90 42.02
N LEU A 71 -2.59 -18.73 42.07
CA LEU A 71 -1.90 -17.44 41.96
C LEU A 71 -1.14 -17.10 43.24
N ASP A 72 -1.69 -17.41 44.42
CA ASP A 72 -1.02 -17.16 45.70
C ASP A 72 0.27 -17.99 45.84
N GLN A 73 0.28 -19.23 45.31
CA GLN A 73 1.51 -20.03 45.24
C GLN A 73 2.57 -19.44 44.30
N ILE A 74 2.18 -18.93 43.14
CA ILE A 74 3.09 -18.29 42.16
C ILE A 74 3.63 -16.95 42.68
N GLY A 75 2.81 -16.20 43.42
CA GLY A 75 3.16 -14.91 44.02
C GLY A 75 4.35 -14.96 44.99
N SER A 76 4.67 -16.14 45.53
CA SER A 76 5.81 -16.36 46.42
C SER A 76 7.19 -16.25 45.73
N LYS A 77 7.29 -16.49 44.42
CA LYS A 77 8.58 -16.54 43.70
C LYS A 77 8.77 -15.49 42.60
N PHE A 78 7.70 -14.99 41.97
CA PHE A 78 7.83 -13.94 40.94
C PHE A 78 6.70 -12.91 41.02
N ARG A 79 7.05 -11.66 41.34
CA ARG A 79 6.12 -10.52 41.23
C ARG A 79 5.92 -10.17 39.76
N LEU A 80 4.82 -10.64 39.16
CA LEU A 80 4.40 -10.23 37.81
C LEU A 80 4.28 -8.69 37.72
N PRO A 81 4.66 -8.05 36.60
CA PRO A 81 4.45 -6.61 36.41
C PRO A 81 2.99 -6.22 36.56
N ARG A 82 2.69 -5.03 37.11
CA ARG A 82 1.31 -4.55 37.34
C ARG A 82 0.43 -4.58 36.09
N SER A 83 1.01 -4.34 34.90
CA SER A 83 0.33 -4.46 33.61
C SER A 83 -0.14 -5.88 33.31
N VAL A 84 0.68 -6.88 33.62
CA VAL A 84 0.35 -8.31 33.46
C VAL A 84 -0.67 -8.75 34.50
N GLN A 85 -0.55 -8.29 35.76
CA GLN A 85 -1.55 -8.52 36.80
C GLN A 85 -2.92 -7.96 36.41
N ALA A 86 -2.97 -6.77 35.80
CA ALA A 86 -4.21 -6.11 35.41
C ALA A 86 -5.05 -6.93 34.41
N VAL A 87 -4.42 -7.71 33.52
CA VAL A 87 -5.12 -8.59 32.55
C VAL A 87 -5.97 -9.66 33.25
N TYR A 88 -5.54 -10.14 34.42
CA TYR A 88 -6.28 -11.14 35.20
C TYR A 88 -7.39 -10.55 36.09
N LEU A 89 -7.42 -9.22 36.25
CA LEU A 89 -8.44 -8.53 37.03
C LEU A 89 -9.59 -8.06 36.13
N LYS A 90 -10.84 -8.21 36.58
CA LYS A 90 -12.02 -7.71 35.85
C LYS A 90 -11.92 -6.18 35.68
N PRO A 91 -12.28 -5.62 34.50
CA PRO A 91 -12.23 -4.19 34.27
C PRO A 91 -13.24 -3.46 35.18
N LEU A 92 -12.79 -2.37 35.79
CA LEU A 92 -13.64 -1.51 36.61
C LEU A 92 -14.72 -0.85 35.72
N ARG A 93 -15.91 -0.64 36.29
CA ARG A 93 -17.07 -0.06 35.59
C ARG A 93 -17.68 1.05 36.41
N ARG A 94 -18.23 2.06 35.73
CA ARG A 94 -19.01 3.14 36.34
C ARG A 94 -20.49 2.88 36.19
N LYS A 95 -21.30 3.44 37.08
CA LYS A 95 -22.76 3.44 36.95
C LYS A 95 -23.15 4.51 35.93
N ALA A 96 -24.21 4.22 35.18
CA ALA A 96 -24.92 5.19 34.35
C ALA A 96 -25.92 5.96 35.22
N GLU A 97 -26.18 7.22 34.89
CA GLU A 97 -27.09 8.11 35.64
C GLU A 97 -28.50 8.07 35.05
N PHE A 98 -28.61 8.13 33.72
CA PHE A 98 -29.87 8.14 32.96
C PHE A 98 -30.07 6.86 32.13
N GLY A 99 -28.99 6.15 31.81
CA GLY A 99 -29.01 4.87 31.11
C GLY A 99 -29.22 4.98 29.60
N LEU A 100 -29.07 6.17 29.01
CA LEU A 100 -29.27 6.47 27.59
C LEU A 100 -28.09 5.94 26.75
N PRO A 101 -28.32 5.12 25.71
CA PRO A 101 -27.24 4.58 24.88
C PRO A 101 -26.70 5.65 23.91
N VAL A 102 -25.43 6.02 24.06
CA VAL A 102 -24.75 7.05 23.25
C VAL A 102 -23.86 6.42 22.17
N CYS A 103 -23.27 5.25 22.40
CA CYS A 103 -22.42 4.59 21.41
C CYS A 103 -22.44 3.06 21.52
N ASP A 104 -22.65 2.40 20.39
CA ASP A 104 -22.58 0.95 20.22
C ASP A 104 -21.32 0.58 19.43
N LEU A 105 -20.30 0.11 20.13
CA LEU A 105 -19.04 -0.39 19.58
C LEU A 105 -19.12 -1.90 19.31
N GLN A 106 -19.15 -2.29 18.03
CA GLN A 106 -19.04 -3.67 17.58
C GLN A 106 -17.61 -4.02 17.18
N LEU A 107 -17.02 -4.99 17.90
CA LEU A 107 -15.73 -5.59 17.58
C LEU A 107 -15.91 -6.92 16.84
N ARG A 108 -15.02 -7.22 15.88
CA ARG A 108 -15.09 -8.40 15.01
C ARG A 108 -13.70 -9.00 14.79
N SER A 109 -13.52 -10.31 14.93
CA SER A 109 -12.29 -11.01 14.49
C SER A 109 -12.57 -12.47 14.20
N TYR A 110 -11.61 -13.14 13.55
CA TYR A 110 -11.57 -14.59 13.40
C TYR A 110 -10.97 -15.29 14.64
N SER A 111 -10.17 -14.58 15.46
CA SER A 111 -9.58 -15.10 16.71
C SER A 111 -10.38 -14.64 17.93
N ALA A 112 -10.81 -15.59 18.78
CA ALA A 112 -11.50 -15.29 20.03
C ALA A 112 -10.65 -14.42 20.97
N GLN A 113 -9.39 -14.81 21.14
CA GLN A 113 -8.41 -14.14 21.99
C GLN A 113 -8.24 -12.66 21.62
N HIS A 114 -8.21 -12.35 20.32
CA HIS A 114 -7.99 -10.97 19.84
C HIS A 114 -9.21 -10.08 20.15
N VAL A 115 -10.44 -10.57 19.95
CA VAL A 115 -11.64 -9.78 20.29
C VAL A 115 -11.75 -9.59 21.80
N GLU A 116 -11.40 -10.60 22.60
CA GLU A 116 -11.53 -10.54 24.06
C GLU A 116 -10.47 -9.63 24.69
N PHE A 117 -9.22 -9.73 24.25
CA PHE A 117 -8.14 -8.81 24.65
C PHE A 117 -8.48 -7.35 24.29
N PHE A 118 -8.89 -7.08 23.05
CA PHE A 118 -9.20 -5.72 22.62
C PHE A 118 -10.50 -5.17 23.25
N ALA A 119 -11.46 -6.04 23.57
CA ALA A 119 -12.66 -5.65 24.31
C ALA A 119 -12.35 -5.25 25.76
N ASP A 120 -11.46 -5.98 26.44
CA ASP A 120 -11.02 -5.63 27.79
C ASP A 120 -10.23 -4.31 27.80
N PHE A 121 -9.31 -4.13 26.85
CA PHE A 121 -8.62 -2.85 26.62
C PHE A 121 -9.60 -1.68 26.42
N ALA A 122 -10.61 -1.86 25.57
CA ALA A 122 -11.60 -0.82 25.28
C ALA A 122 -12.44 -0.42 26.51
N LEU A 123 -12.80 -1.39 27.37
CA LEU A 123 -13.50 -1.13 28.63
C LEU A 123 -12.63 -0.38 29.64
N ARG A 124 -11.34 -0.71 29.76
CA ARG A 124 -10.41 0.02 30.62
C ARG A 124 -10.22 1.46 30.14
N ALA A 125 -10.05 1.66 28.82
CA ALA A 125 -9.95 2.99 28.23
C ALA A 125 -11.21 3.84 28.53
N ALA A 126 -12.41 3.25 28.43
CA ALA A 126 -13.65 3.94 28.78
C ALA A 126 -13.70 4.34 30.26
N TYR A 127 -13.29 3.45 31.17
CA TYR A 127 -13.27 3.71 32.61
C TYR A 127 -12.38 4.91 33.00
N TYR A 128 -11.21 5.05 32.36
CA TYR A 128 -10.30 6.19 32.58
C TYR A 128 -10.83 7.50 32.00
N LEU A 129 -11.58 7.45 30.89
CA LEU A 129 -12.25 8.61 30.29
C LEU A 129 -13.60 8.95 30.95
N ASN A 130 -13.85 8.45 32.17
CA ASN A 130 -15.10 8.65 32.92
C ASN A 130 -16.39 8.09 32.27
N LEU A 131 -16.29 7.26 31.21
CA LEU A 131 -17.45 6.79 30.45
C LEU A 131 -18.13 5.55 31.09
N PRO A 132 -19.48 5.55 31.27
CA PRO A 132 -20.25 4.37 31.69
C PRO A 132 -20.35 3.29 30.59
N ALA A 133 -19.34 2.42 30.51
CA ALA A 133 -19.30 1.33 29.53
C ALA A 133 -19.88 -0.01 30.04
N PHE A 134 -20.71 -0.63 29.20
CA PHE A 134 -21.35 -1.94 29.39
C PHE A 134 -20.86 -2.92 28.32
N GLY A 135 -20.73 -4.20 28.68
CA GLY A 135 -20.19 -5.24 27.80
C GLY A 135 -18.93 -5.92 28.38
N PRO A 136 -18.27 -6.82 27.63
CA PRO A 136 -18.51 -7.09 26.21
C PRO A 136 -19.58 -8.17 26.03
N THR A 137 -20.70 -7.81 25.41
CA THR A 137 -21.81 -8.74 25.14
C THR A 137 -21.49 -9.57 23.89
N PRO A 138 -21.52 -10.91 23.94
CA PRO A 138 -21.33 -11.73 22.74
C PRO A 138 -22.49 -11.56 21.76
N LEU A 139 -22.16 -11.17 20.52
CA LEU A 139 -23.11 -11.13 19.42
C LEU A 139 -23.06 -12.45 18.62
N PRO A 140 -24.13 -12.80 17.88
CA PRO A 140 -24.13 -13.98 17.02
C PRO A 140 -22.93 -14.02 16.07
N ARG A 141 -22.22 -15.16 16.06
CA ARG A 141 -21.12 -15.42 15.13
C ARG A 141 -21.64 -15.49 13.70
N ILE A 142 -20.88 -14.95 12.76
CA ILE A 142 -21.16 -15.08 11.33
C ILE A 142 -20.31 -16.25 10.82
N THR A 143 -20.95 -17.28 10.28
CA THR A 143 -20.25 -18.43 9.68
C THR A 143 -20.50 -18.39 8.17
N GLU A 144 -19.46 -18.05 7.42
CA GLU A 144 -19.45 -18.11 5.95
C GLU A 144 -18.85 -19.44 5.53
N ARG A 145 -19.41 -20.08 4.50
CA ARG A 145 -18.94 -21.38 3.99
C ARG A 145 -18.78 -21.34 2.49
N TRP A 146 -17.70 -21.91 1.98
CA TRP A 146 -17.48 -22.06 0.55
C TRP A 146 -16.80 -23.41 0.24
N THR A 147 -17.20 -24.01 -0.86
CA THR A 147 -16.60 -25.24 -1.40
C THR A 147 -15.54 -24.89 -2.44
N VAL A 148 -14.33 -25.41 -2.28
CA VAL A 148 -13.24 -25.32 -3.27
C VAL A 148 -12.98 -26.72 -3.82
N LEU A 149 -12.60 -26.82 -5.10
CA LEU A 149 -12.12 -28.07 -5.67
C LEU A 149 -10.66 -28.29 -5.27
N LYS A 150 -10.34 -29.47 -4.70
CA LYS A 150 -8.95 -29.92 -4.44
C LYS A 150 -8.12 -30.17 -5.69
N SER A 151 -8.78 -30.28 -6.85
CA SER A 151 -8.15 -30.63 -8.12
C SER A 151 -8.84 -29.93 -9.27
N ASN A 152 -8.09 -29.59 -10.33
CA ASN A 152 -8.63 -29.02 -11.57
C ASN A 152 -9.68 -29.94 -12.25
N PHE A 153 -9.68 -31.24 -11.94
CA PHE A 153 -10.69 -32.19 -12.38
C PHE A 153 -11.95 -32.09 -11.50
N ALA A 154 -13.08 -31.73 -12.11
CA ALA A 154 -14.35 -31.43 -11.45
C ALA A 154 -15.15 -32.69 -11.02
N HIS A 155 -14.56 -33.52 -10.15
CA HIS A 155 -15.30 -34.61 -9.52
C HIS A 155 -15.93 -34.19 -8.18
N LYS A 156 -17.17 -34.63 -7.93
CA LYS A 156 -17.91 -34.35 -6.68
C LYS A 156 -17.21 -34.86 -5.41
N LYS A 157 -16.34 -35.87 -5.53
CA LYS A 157 -15.48 -36.38 -4.43
C LYS A 157 -14.25 -35.49 -4.16
N SER A 158 -13.95 -34.52 -5.03
CA SER A 158 -12.81 -33.61 -4.92
C SER A 158 -13.16 -32.24 -4.33
N GLN A 159 -14.28 -32.10 -3.62
CA GLN A 159 -14.70 -30.84 -3.00
C GLN A 159 -14.26 -30.77 -1.53
N GLU A 160 -13.64 -29.66 -1.13
CA GLU A 160 -13.28 -29.34 0.25
C GLU A 160 -14.13 -28.15 0.75
N ASN A 161 -14.71 -28.30 1.94
CA ASN A 161 -15.53 -27.27 2.57
C ASN A 161 -14.66 -26.43 3.50
N PHE A 162 -14.55 -25.14 3.21
CA PHE A 162 -13.94 -24.17 4.10
C PHE A 162 -15.03 -23.40 4.85
N GLU A 163 -14.84 -23.18 6.15
CA GLU A 163 -15.69 -22.28 6.92
C GLU A 163 -14.89 -21.16 7.60
N ARG A 164 -15.41 -19.93 7.51
CA ARG A 164 -14.86 -18.75 8.17
C ARG A 164 -15.83 -18.30 9.24
N ILE A 165 -15.41 -18.40 10.50
CA ILE A 165 -16.19 -17.97 11.66
C ILE A 165 -15.70 -16.60 12.09
N THR A 166 -16.55 -15.58 11.95
CA THR A 166 -16.32 -14.24 12.49
C THR A 166 -17.02 -14.11 13.83
N LEU A 167 -16.23 -13.99 14.89
CA LEU A 167 -16.68 -13.76 16.25
C LEU A 167 -16.92 -12.26 16.48
N ARG A 168 -17.96 -11.93 17.25
CA ARG A 168 -18.41 -10.55 17.47
C ARG A 168 -18.63 -10.28 18.96
N ARG A 169 -18.29 -9.06 19.39
CA ARG A 169 -18.59 -8.52 20.73
C ARG A 169 -19.18 -7.12 20.59
N LEU A 170 -20.11 -6.76 21.46
CA LEU A 170 -20.69 -5.42 21.58
C LEU A 170 -20.25 -4.80 22.91
N ILE A 171 -19.74 -3.57 22.85
CA ILE A 171 -19.56 -2.68 23.99
C ILE A 171 -20.51 -1.50 23.78
N GLN A 172 -21.28 -1.14 24.79
CA GLN A 172 -22.24 -0.04 24.74
C GLN A 172 -21.86 1.01 25.78
N ILE A 173 -21.67 2.26 25.38
CA ILE A 173 -21.53 3.40 26.29
C ILE A 173 -22.91 3.99 26.54
N LYS A 174 -23.17 4.32 27.81
CA LYS A 174 -24.34 5.06 28.24
C LYS A 174 -23.94 6.39 28.85
N ASP A 175 -24.77 7.42 28.68
CA ASP A 175 -24.61 8.75 29.28
C ASP A 175 -23.23 9.42 29.07
N GLY A 176 -22.54 9.10 27.98
CA GLY A 176 -21.25 9.71 27.65
C GLY A 176 -21.43 11.03 26.90
N HIS A 177 -20.62 12.06 27.21
CA HIS A 177 -20.57 13.27 26.38
C HIS A 177 -20.01 12.93 24.98
N PRO A 178 -20.59 13.44 23.88
CA PRO A 178 -20.19 13.06 22.51
C PRO A 178 -18.69 13.23 22.26
N ASP A 179 -18.09 14.37 22.64
CA ASP A 179 -16.65 14.62 22.46
C ASP A 179 -15.74 13.60 23.18
N VAL A 180 -16.17 13.14 24.36
CA VAL A 180 -15.42 12.16 25.16
C VAL A 180 -15.56 10.77 24.54
N VAL A 181 -16.74 10.45 24.00
CA VAL A 181 -16.98 9.23 23.20
C VAL A 181 -16.17 9.25 21.90
N GLN A 182 -16.09 10.39 21.21
CA GLN A 182 -15.24 10.57 20.02
C GLN A 182 -13.75 10.43 20.37
N THR A 183 -13.31 11.03 21.48
CA THR A 183 -11.93 10.90 22.00
C THR A 183 -11.60 9.45 22.34
N TRP A 184 -12.53 8.71 22.97
CA TRP A 184 -12.39 7.28 23.22
C TRP A 184 -12.29 6.48 21.92
N LEU A 185 -13.17 6.72 20.94
CA LEU A 185 -13.12 6.05 19.64
C LEU A 185 -11.82 6.36 18.88
N ALA A 186 -11.32 7.60 18.94
CA ALA A 186 -10.03 7.99 18.37
C ALA A 186 -8.85 7.27 19.05
N PHE A 187 -8.88 7.15 20.38
CA PHE A 187 -7.89 6.39 21.14
C PHE A 187 -7.90 4.89 20.76
N LEU A 188 -9.09 4.30 20.60
CA LEU A 188 -9.22 2.91 20.13
C LEU A 188 -8.76 2.72 18.68
N ARG A 189 -8.95 3.70 17.80
CA ARG A 189 -8.40 3.66 16.42
C ARG A 189 -6.86 3.70 16.44
N LYS A 190 -6.27 4.59 17.25
CA LYS A 190 -4.82 4.72 17.40
C LYS A 190 -4.15 3.45 17.93
N HIS A 191 -4.83 2.72 18.81
CA HIS A 191 -4.34 1.50 19.45
C HIS A 191 -5.04 0.23 18.95
N ALA A 192 -5.55 0.22 17.72
CA ALA A 192 -6.31 -0.90 17.17
C ALA A 192 -5.48 -2.20 17.12
N PHE A 193 -6.00 -3.26 17.73
CA PHE A 193 -5.31 -4.56 17.77
C PHE A 193 -5.43 -5.33 16.44
N HIS A 194 -4.35 -6.00 16.05
CA HIS A 194 -4.26 -6.62 14.72
C HIS A 194 -5.32 -7.72 14.50
N GLY A 195 -5.97 -7.66 13.34
CA GLY A 195 -7.06 -8.58 12.98
C GLY A 195 -8.38 -8.34 13.73
N VAL A 196 -8.53 -7.24 14.49
CA VAL A 196 -9.81 -6.84 15.08
C VAL A 196 -10.41 -5.67 14.30
N GLY A 197 -11.51 -5.93 13.59
CA GLY A 197 -12.32 -4.90 12.93
C GLY A 197 -13.27 -4.21 13.90
N MET A 198 -13.43 -2.90 13.76
CA MET A 198 -14.27 -2.05 14.61
C MET A 198 -15.37 -1.36 13.77
N LYS A 199 -16.62 -1.41 14.24
CA LYS A 199 -17.71 -0.56 13.78
C LYS A 199 -18.39 0.08 14.99
N ALA A 200 -18.38 1.40 15.07
CA ALA A 200 -19.13 2.16 16.07
C ALA A 200 -20.35 2.82 15.42
N ASN A 201 -21.50 2.76 16.10
CA ASN A 201 -22.63 3.65 15.86
C ASN A 201 -22.64 4.66 17.01
N VAL A 202 -22.73 5.96 16.73
CA VAL A 202 -22.80 7.03 17.74
C VAL A 202 -24.13 7.76 17.56
N TRP A 203 -24.76 8.13 18.67
CA TRP A 203 -25.98 8.92 18.72
C TRP A 203 -25.71 10.23 19.46
N ASP A 204 -25.86 11.34 18.76
CA ASP A 204 -25.78 12.67 19.35
C ASP A 204 -27.18 13.16 19.74
N HIS A 205 -27.31 13.68 20.97
CA HIS A 205 -28.58 14.17 21.50
C HIS A 205 -28.61 15.70 21.47
N SER A 206 -29.35 16.26 20.51
CA SER A 206 -29.62 17.70 20.41
C SER A 206 -30.91 18.07 21.15
N PRO A 207 -31.04 19.28 21.72
CA PRO A 207 -32.28 19.74 22.32
C PRO A 207 -33.43 19.81 21.28
N ILE A 208 -34.66 19.58 21.76
CA ILE A 208 -35.87 19.61 20.93
C ILE A 208 -36.07 21.05 20.43
N GLY A 209 -36.01 21.25 19.11
CA GLY A 209 -36.09 22.56 18.48
C GLY A 209 -34.85 22.96 17.66
N VAL A 210 -33.75 22.21 17.73
CA VAL A 210 -32.53 22.51 16.97
C VAL A 210 -32.75 22.56 15.45
N GLY A 211 -33.75 21.87 14.90
CA GLY A 211 -34.14 22.05 13.49
C GLY A 211 -34.44 23.52 13.14
N LYS A 212 -35.22 24.22 13.97
CA LYS A 212 -35.52 25.65 13.76
C LYS A 212 -34.29 26.54 13.90
N LEU A 213 -33.46 26.28 14.91
CA LEU A 213 -32.19 27.01 15.07
C LEU A 213 -31.21 26.74 13.92
N MET A 214 -31.25 25.55 13.32
CA MET A 214 -30.45 25.24 12.13
C MET A 214 -31.05 25.85 10.86
N ASP A 215 -32.37 25.95 10.73
CA ASP A 215 -33.02 26.68 9.64
C ASP A 215 -32.76 28.20 9.75
N GLU A 216 -32.83 28.76 10.96
CA GLU A 216 -32.52 30.16 11.28
C GLU A 216 -31.03 30.48 11.04
N THR A 217 -30.11 29.65 11.56
CA THR A 217 -28.67 29.83 11.29
C THR A 217 -28.27 29.48 9.86
N ALA A 218 -29.00 28.62 9.15
CA ALA A 218 -28.82 28.44 7.71
C ALA A 218 -29.23 29.69 6.95
N ALA A 219 -30.34 30.36 7.30
CA ALA A 219 -30.74 31.63 6.70
C ALA A 219 -29.76 32.78 7.02
N GLU A 220 -29.22 32.85 8.24
CA GLU A 220 -28.14 33.78 8.60
C GLU A 220 -26.83 33.47 7.85
N LEU A 221 -26.51 32.18 7.65
CA LEU A 221 -25.33 31.77 6.90
C LEU A 221 -25.49 32.04 5.40
N ASP A 222 -26.67 31.76 4.84
CA ASP A 222 -27.01 31.99 3.44
C ASP A 222 -26.98 33.48 3.12
N SER A 223 -27.53 34.37 3.96
CA SER A 223 -27.40 35.82 3.77
C SER A 223 -25.94 36.29 3.86
N ALA A 224 -25.15 35.78 4.82
CA ALA A 224 -23.72 36.07 4.94
C ALA A 224 -22.84 35.44 3.84
N ILE A 225 -23.39 34.48 3.07
CA ILE A 225 -22.80 33.88 1.86
C ILE A 225 -23.23 34.68 0.63
N GLU A 226 -24.49 35.12 0.57
CA GLU A 226 -25.08 35.91 -0.52
C GLU A 226 -24.41 37.29 -0.62
N ASP A 227 -24.14 37.97 0.50
CA ASP A 227 -23.33 39.21 0.54
C ASP A 227 -21.91 39.01 -0.03
N LYS A 228 -21.33 37.82 0.13
CA LYS A 228 -19.99 37.48 -0.43
C LYS A 228 -20.08 37.07 -1.89
N LEU A 229 -21.19 36.49 -2.33
CA LEU A 229 -21.49 36.12 -3.71
C LEU A 229 -21.98 37.30 -4.57
N ALA A 230 -22.54 38.34 -3.98
CA ALA A 230 -22.94 39.57 -4.66
C ALA A 230 -21.73 40.26 -5.35
N ASN A 231 -20.54 40.14 -4.76
CA ASN A 231 -19.27 40.59 -5.35
C ASN A 231 -18.76 39.67 -6.48
N PHE A 232 -19.41 38.53 -6.72
CA PHE A 232 -19.00 37.49 -7.68
C PHE A 232 -19.91 37.44 -8.92
N GLY A 233 -20.04 38.58 -9.61
CA GLY A 233 -20.42 38.65 -11.03
C GLY A 233 -21.80 38.09 -11.41
N SER A 234 -22.82 38.94 -11.36
CA SER A 234 -24.20 38.60 -11.77
C SER A 234 -24.32 37.98 -13.17
N SER A 235 -24.94 36.79 -13.24
CA SER A 235 -25.82 36.40 -14.34
C SER A 235 -27.12 35.84 -13.77
N LYS A 236 -28.18 36.65 -13.77
CA LYS A 236 -29.50 36.30 -13.20
C LYS A 236 -30.18 35.10 -13.88
N LYS A 237 -29.66 34.60 -15.01
CA LYS A 237 -30.21 33.44 -15.73
C LYS A 237 -29.97 32.08 -15.08
N ALA A 238 -29.06 31.96 -14.10
CA ALA A 238 -28.79 30.68 -13.46
C ALA A 238 -29.87 30.24 -12.46
N PHE A 239 -30.58 31.20 -11.84
CA PHE A 239 -31.58 30.91 -10.80
C PHE A 239 -32.92 30.42 -11.37
N GLU A 240 -33.39 31.00 -12.48
CA GLU A 240 -34.64 30.56 -13.15
C GLU A 240 -34.58 29.10 -13.64
N GLN A 241 -33.38 28.56 -13.93
CA GLN A 241 -33.25 27.13 -14.27
C GLN A 241 -33.36 26.21 -13.06
N ALA A 242 -33.08 26.67 -11.84
CA ALA A 242 -33.10 25.84 -10.64
C ALA A 242 -34.52 25.46 -10.21
N GLU A 243 -35.49 26.38 -10.32
CA GLU A 243 -36.91 26.09 -10.02
C GLU A 243 -37.48 25.02 -10.96
N SER A 244 -37.14 25.06 -12.26
CA SER A 244 -37.63 24.06 -13.23
C SER A 244 -37.22 22.61 -12.91
N VAL A 245 -36.13 22.41 -12.17
CA VAL A 245 -35.64 21.08 -11.76
C VAL A 245 -36.34 20.58 -10.48
N ALA A 246 -36.93 21.48 -9.68
CA ALA A 246 -37.76 21.09 -8.55
C ALA A 246 -39.12 20.55 -9.02
N ASP A 247 -39.76 21.21 -9.99
CA ASP A 247 -41.06 20.81 -10.55
C ASP A 247 -41.00 19.45 -11.28
N LEU A 248 -39.88 19.13 -11.94
CA LEU A 248 -39.66 17.83 -12.56
C LEU A 248 -39.67 16.64 -11.59
N ARG A 249 -39.57 16.88 -10.27
CA ARG A 249 -39.72 15.83 -9.23
C ARG A 249 -41.17 15.64 -8.75
N ALA A 250 -42.10 16.51 -9.14
CA ALA A 250 -43.50 16.43 -8.72
C ALA A 250 -44.38 15.54 -9.63
N HIS A 251 -43.85 15.03 -10.74
CA HIS A 251 -44.61 14.18 -11.66
C HIS A 251 -44.87 12.76 -11.12
N PRO A 252 -46.14 12.27 -11.13
CA PRO A 252 -46.53 11.04 -10.45
C PRO A 252 -46.20 9.72 -11.19
N GLU A 253 -45.33 9.73 -12.20
CA GLU A 253 -44.95 8.52 -12.95
C GLU A 253 -43.72 7.78 -12.39
N TYR A 254 -42.98 8.36 -11.44
CA TYR A 254 -41.84 7.69 -10.79
C TYR A 254 -42.26 6.89 -9.55
N SER A 255 -43.09 5.85 -9.76
CA SER A 255 -43.40 4.86 -8.72
C SER A 255 -43.58 3.44 -9.29
N ALA A 256 -43.15 2.46 -8.49
CA ALA A 256 -43.32 1.00 -8.68
C ALA A 256 -42.46 0.28 -9.75
N ARG A 257 -41.36 -0.32 -9.25
CA ARG A 257 -40.91 -1.72 -9.48
C ARG A 257 -41.61 -2.54 -10.59
N ASN A 258 -40.80 -3.01 -11.56
CA ASN A 258 -40.66 -4.41 -12.05
C ASN A 258 -40.45 -4.50 -13.57
N ALA A 259 -39.27 -4.93 -14.02
CA ALA A 259 -39.07 -5.57 -15.32
C ALA A 259 -37.74 -6.35 -15.37
N SER A 260 -37.74 -7.56 -14.81
CA SER A 260 -36.82 -8.61 -15.27
C SER A 260 -37.62 -9.55 -16.18
N ARG A 261 -37.04 -9.90 -17.34
CA ARG A 261 -37.63 -10.64 -18.49
C ARG A 261 -38.36 -9.75 -19.52
N LEU A 262 -38.29 -10.20 -20.78
CA LEU A 262 -38.52 -9.45 -22.03
C LEU A 262 -37.37 -8.44 -22.24
N LEU A 263 -36.47 -8.57 -23.22
CA LEU A 263 -36.73 -8.91 -24.62
C LEU A 263 -35.83 -10.03 -25.17
N HIS A 264 -36.46 -11.08 -25.64
CA HIS A 264 -35.98 -11.86 -26.79
C HIS A 264 -36.99 -11.57 -27.92
N ARG A 265 -36.52 -11.52 -29.18
CA ARG A 265 -37.28 -11.56 -30.46
C ARG A 265 -37.52 -10.22 -31.18
N GLN A 266 -37.00 -10.18 -32.42
CA GLN A 266 -37.24 -9.20 -33.51
C GLN A 266 -36.64 -7.79 -33.24
N LEU A 267 -35.93 -7.14 -34.18
CA LEU A 267 -36.11 -7.08 -35.63
C LEU A 267 -34.80 -7.23 -36.46
N ASN A 268 -34.98 -7.59 -37.73
CA ASN A 268 -34.05 -7.49 -38.88
C ASN A 268 -34.91 -6.99 -40.07
N PRO A 269 -34.36 -6.54 -41.21
CA PRO A 269 -33.09 -5.84 -41.44
C PRO A 269 -33.26 -4.58 -42.33
N SER A 270 -32.23 -3.75 -42.48
CA SER A 270 -32.07 -2.88 -43.67
C SER A 270 -30.60 -2.60 -43.98
N SER A 271 -30.23 -2.77 -45.24
CA SER A 271 -28.85 -2.85 -45.72
C SER A 271 -28.25 -1.50 -46.14
N SER A 272 -26.95 -1.33 -45.93
CA SER A 272 -26.09 -0.56 -46.83
C SER A 272 -24.82 -1.38 -47.16
N LEU A 273 -24.45 -1.37 -48.44
CA LEU A 273 -23.41 -2.23 -49.01
C LEU A 273 -22.08 -1.47 -49.12
N CYS A 274 -20.97 -2.16 -48.85
CA CYS A 274 -19.69 -1.87 -49.48
C CYS A 274 -18.91 -3.19 -49.70
N PRO A 275 -18.19 -3.35 -50.83
CA PRO A 275 -17.87 -4.67 -51.36
C PRO A 275 -16.61 -5.28 -50.76
N ARG A 276 -16.69 -6.58 -50.41
CA ARG A 276 -15.52 -7.38 -50.02
C ARG A 276 -15.23 -8.39 -51.13
N GLN A 277 -14.14 -8.19 -51.87
CA GLN A 277 -13.70 -9.19 -52.84
C GLN A 277 -13.24 -10.46 -52.12
N SER A 278 -13.76 -11.60 -52.56
CA SER A 278 -13.39 -12.92 -52.08
C SER A 278 -12.20 -13.45 -52.89
N GLN A 279 -11.06 -13.67 -52.23
CA GLN A 279 -10.14 -14.73 -52.65
C GLN A 279 -10.07 -15.81 -51.56
N ARG A 280 -10.42 -17.04 -51.96
CA ARG A 280 -10.25 -18.24 -51.14
C ARG A 280 -8.80 -18.70 -51.22
N SER A 281 -8.15 -18.81 -50.07
CA SER A 281 -6.97 -19.65 -49.89
C SER A 281 -7.22 -20.51 -48.66
N ALA A 282 -7.12 -21.83 -48.82
CA ALA A 282 -7.28 -22.74 -47.70
C ALA A 282 -6.08 -22.62 -46.75
N SER A 283 -6.33 -22.51 -45.45
CA SER A 283 -5.32 -22.71 -44.42
C SER A 283 -5.90 -23.54 -43.28
N THR A 284 -5.08 -24.46 -42.79
CA THR A 284 -5.45 -25.50 -41.84
C THR A 284 -5.83 -24.91 -40.48
N SER A 285 -6.80 -25.53 -39.79
CA SER A 285 -7.25 -25.11 -38.46
C SER A 285 -6.20 -25.44 -37.38
N THR A 286 -5.15 -24.63 -37.30
CA THR A 286 -4.24 -24.61 -36.16
C THR A 286 -4.89 -23.78 -35.06
N THR A 287 -5.33 -24.43 -33.99
CA THR A 287 -5.70 -23.75 -32.73
C THR A 287 -4.54 -22.87 -32.26
N PRO A 288 -4.76 -21.61 -31.86
CA PRO A 288 -3.69 -20.79 -31.31
C PRO A 288 -3.20 -21.41 -30.00
N ASN A 289 -2.01 -22.00 -30.01
CA ASN A 289 -1.33 -22.42 -28.79
C ASN A 289 -1.12 -21.18 -27.90
N PRO A 290 -1.23 -21.32 -26.57
CA PRO A 290 -0.82 -20.24 -25.66
C PRO A 290 0.65 -19.90 -25.93
N PRO A 291 1.06 -18.61 -25.86
CA PRO A 291 2.40 -18.19 -26.25
C PRO A 291 3.48 -18.79 -25.33
N THR A 292 4.07 -19.91 -25.77
CA THR A 292 5.19 -20.59 -25.09
C THR A 292 6.52 -19.88 -25.35
N SER A 293 6.62 -18.61 -24.97
CA SER A 293 7.88 -18.01 -24.53
C SER A 293 7.59 -16.86 -23.59
N ASN A 294 7.84 -17.05 -22.29
CA ASN A 294 7.81 -15.96 -21.31
C ASN A 294 9.08 -15.11 -21.47
N SER A 295 9.17 -14.36 -22.57
CA SER A 295 10.19 -13.33 -22.77
C SER A 295 9.97 -12.26 -21.70
N ARG A 296 10.91 -12.20 -20.75
CA ARG A 296 10.87 -11.26 -19.65
C ARG A 296 11.02 -9.82 -20.18
N ILE A 297 10.16 -8.91 -19.72
CA ILE A 297 10.19 -7.50 -20.08
C ILE A 297 10.28 -6.68 -18.79
N ILE A 298 11.43 -6.05 -18.58
CA ILE A 298 11.68 -5.16 -17.44
C ILE A 298 11.44 -3.72 -17.90
N PHE A 299 10.51 -3.02 -17.26
CA PHE A 299 10.26 -1.59 -17.50
C PHE A 299 10.57 -0.77 -16.24
N SER A 300 11.28 0.35 -16.38
CA SER A 300 11.45 1.31 -15.27
C SER A 300 11.51 2.76 -15.77
N GLY A 301 10.96 3.68 -14.97
CA GLY A 301 10.89 5.11 -15.29
C GLY A 301 11.64 5.97 -14.28
N ILE A 302 12.27 7.06 -14.74
CA ILE A 302 12.90 8.08 -13.88
C ILE A 302 12.57 9.50 -14.34
N GLN A 303 12.17 10.36 -13.40
CA GLN A 303 11.79 11.76 -13.70
C GLN A 303 13.02 12.63 -14.02
N PRO A 304 12.97 13.46 -15.09
CA PRO A 304 14.00 14.46 -15.41
C PRO A 304 13.92 15.63 -14.44
N THR A 305 14.74 15.57 -13.39
CA THR A 305 14.85 16.61 -12.35
C THR A 305 16.32 17.00 -12.16
N GLY A 306 17.03 17.18 -13.27
CA GLY A 306 18.49 17.36 -13.32
C GLY A 306 19.29 16.14 -12.90
N VAL A 307 20.60 16.33 -12.81
CA VAL A 307 21.59 15.30 -12.47
C VAL A 307 21.18 14.51 -11.22
N PRO A 308 21.10 13.17 -11.29
CA PRO A 308 20.93 12.30 -10.13
C PRO A 308 21.94 12.56 -9.00
N HIS A 309 21.51 12.32 -7.76
CA HIS A 309 22.40 12.29 -6.60
C HIS A 309 22.80 10.86 -6.20
N LEU A 310 23.82 10.72 -5.35
CA LEU A 310 24.35 9.44 -4.86
C LEU A 310 23.24 8.50 -4.35
N GLY A 311 22.26 9.04 -3.61
CA GLY A 311 21.08 8.25 -3.18
C GLY A 311 20.18 7.72 -4.30
N ASN A 312 20.12 8.34 -5.48
CA ASN A 312 19.41 7.77 -6.64
C ASN A 312 20.25 6.66 -7.30
N TYR A 313 21.57 6.86 -7.36
CA TYR A 313 22.50 5.88 -7.92
C TYR A 313 22.52 4.58 -7.11
N LEU A 314 22.78 4.68 -5.80
CA LEU A 314 22.80 3.51 -4.90
C LEU A 314 21.41 2.88 -4.70
N GLY A 315 20.34 3.68 -4.79
CA GLY A 315 18.97 3.19 -4.59
C GLY A 315 18.33 2.53 -5.82
N ALA A 316 18.71 2.93 -7.06
CA ALA A 316 18.07 2.45 -8.29
C ALA A 316 19.03 2.26 -9.48
N LEU A 317 19.82 3.28 -9.86
CA LEU A 317 20.55 3.24 -11.14
C LEU A 317 21.61 2.14 -11.20
N ARG A 318 22.31 1.88 -10.09
CA ARG A 318 23.22 0.74 -9.97
C ARG A 318 22.49 -0.59 -10.17
N GLN A 319 21.27 -0.72 -9.64
CA GLN A 319 20.48 -1.94 -9.83
C GLN A 319 20.05 -2.12 -11.29
N TRP A 320 19.81 -1.03 -12.04
CA TRP A 320 19.50 -1.12 -13.48
C TRP A 320 20.69 -1.63 -14.28
N VAL A 321 21.92 -1.20 -13.96
CA VAL A 321 23.15 -1.74 -14.59
C VAL A 321 23.37 -3.21 -14.23
N LEU A 322 23.15 -3.60 -12.97
CA LEU A 322 23.22 -5.01 -12.56
C LEU A 322 22.17 -5.86 -13.30
N LEU A 323 20.91 -5.44 -13.32
CA LEU A 323 19.84 -6.10 -14.08
C LEU A 323 20.18 -6.19 -15.57
N GLN A 324 20.83 -5.18 -16.15
CA GLN A 324 21.25 -5.22 -17.55
C GLN A 324 22.28 -6.31 -17.84
N ASN A 325 23.26 -6.45 -16.94
CA ASN A 325 24.39 -7.36 -17.10
C ASN A 325 24.03 -8.81 -16.73
N GLU A 326 23.13 -9.01 -15.77
CA GLU A 326 22.66 -10.32 -15.32
C GLU A 326 21.50 -10.87 -16.17
N ALA A 327 20.72 -10.02 -16.84
CA ALA A 327 19.56 -10.46 -17.60
C ALA A 327 19.93 -11.21 -18.88
N VAL A 328 19.39 -12.43 -19.01
CA VAL A 328 19.44 -13.29 -20.20
C VAL A 328 19.22 -12.46 -21.48
N PRO A 329 20.00 -12.65 -22.58
CA PRO A 329 19.94 -11.80 -23.77
C PRO A 329 18.55 -11.61 -24.40
N SER A 330 17.63 -12.58 -24.24
CA SER A 330 16.23 -12.50 -24.68
C SER A 330 15.31 -11.62 -23.81
N THR A 331 15.82 -11.09 -22.70
CA THR A 331 15.11 -10.18 -21.80
C THR A 331 15.15 -8.77 -22.35
N LYS A 332 13.96 -8.17 -22.55
CA LYS A 332 13.84 -6.78 -22.99
C LYS A 332 13.95 -5.85 -21.79
N LEU A 333 14.83 -4.86 -21.90
CA LEU A 333 15.10 -3.86 -20.87
C LEU A 333 14.68 -2.51 -21.40
N ILE A 334 13.77 -1.84 -20.70
CA ILE A 334 13.15 -0.60 -21.16
C ILE A 334 13.25 0.44 -20.04
N PHE A 335 14.00 1.51 -20.30
CA PHE A 335 14.25 2.59 -19.35
C PHE A 335 13.72 3.91 -19.91
N SER A 336 12.70 4.48 -19.26
CA SER A 336 12.04 5.70 -19.72
C SER A 336 12.44 6.91 -18.89
N VAL A 337 12.85 7.99 -19.55
CA VAL A 337 12.92 9.32 -18.93
C VAL A 337 11.51 9.90 -18.96
N VAL A 338 10.83 9.86 -17.81
CA VAL A 338 9.40 10.17 -17.68
C VAL A 338 9.15 11.68 -17.52
N ASP A 339 9.25 12.38 -18.64
CA ASP A 339 9.06 13.83 -18.74
C ASP A 339 7.60 14.28 -18.65
N LEU A 340 6.62 13.49 -19.11
CA LEU A 340 5.20 13.81 -18.88
C LEU A 340 4.85 13.80 -17.39
N HIS A 341 5.43 12.88 -16.61
CA HIS A 341 5.28 12.87 -15.15
C HIS A 341 5.90 14.10 -14.46
N ALA A 342 6.93 14.72 -15.04
CA ALA A 342 7.51 15.95 -14.50
C ALA A 342 6.55 17.14 -14.62
N LEU A 343 5.69 17.16 -15.64
CA LEU A 343 4.67 18.20 -15.86
C LEU A 343 3.50 18.17 -14.85
N THR A 344 3.46 17.19 -13.94
CA THR A 344 2.46 17.15 -12.85
C THR A 344 2.64 18.28 -11.82
N ILE A 345 3.80 18.95 -11.86
CA ILE A 345 4.16 20.15 -11.10
C ILE A 345 4.68 21.17 -12.14
N PRO A 346 4.44 22.49 -11.98
CA PRO A 346 4.97 23.50 -12.91
C PRO A 346 6.49 23.37 -13.13
N GLN A 347 6.92 23.38 -14.39
CA GLN A 347 8.33 23.31 -14.79
C GLN A 347 8.67 24.52 -15.68
N ASP A 348 9.90 25.01 -15.59
CA ASP A 348 10.43 25.90 -16.62
C ASP A 348 10.79 25.08 -17.89
N PRO A 349 10.35 25.50 -19.10
CA PRO A 349 10.59 24.74 -20.34
C PRO A 349 12.06 24.60 -20.73
N THR A 350 12.90 25.60 -20.41
CA THR A 350 14.34 25.59 -20.76
C THR A 350 15.09 24.64 -19.83
N ILE A 351 14.80 24.71 -18.53
CA ILE A 351 15.36 23.85 -17.49
C ILE A 351 14.92 22.40 -17.70
N LEU A 352 13.64 22.12 -18.00
CA LEU A 352 13.16 20.76 -18.26
C LEU A 352 13.85 20.14 -19.49
N ARG A 353 14.06 20.92 -20.56
CA ARG A 353 14.80 20.47 -21.76
C ARG A 353 16.25 20.12 -21.43
N GLN A 354 16.92 20.94 -20.61
CA GLN A 354 18.27 20.67 -20.12
C GLN A 354 18.30 19.39 -19.26
N TRP A 355 17.40 19.28 -18.28
CA TRP A 355 17.31 18.14 -17.36
C TRP A 355 17.02 16.81 -18.06
N ARG A 356 16.21 16.81 -19.13
CA ARG A 356 16.00 15.64 -20.00
C ARG A 356 17.32 15.15 -20.59
N LYS A 357 18.10 16.03 -21.23
CA LYS A 357 19.39 15.66 -21.84
C LYS A 357 20.43 15.24 -20.78
N GLN A 358 20.55 15.99 -19.69
CA GLN A 358 21.47 15.67 -18.58
C GLN A 358 21.16 14.30 -17.95
N LEU A 359 19.89 13.96 -17.76
CA LEU A 359 19.51 12.67 -17.19
C LEU A 359 19.84 11.52 -18.16
N LEU A 360 19.53 11.67 -19.45
CA LEU A 360 19.88 10.66 -20.45
C LEU A 360 21.40 10.45 -20.55
N ALA A 361 22.19 11.53 -20.59
CA ALA A 361 23.65 11.46 -20.53
C ALA A 361 24.14 10.76 -19.26
N THR A 362 23.52 11.02 -18.10
CA THR A 362 23.87 10.35 -16.84
C THR A 362 23.56 8.86 -16.86
N LEU A 363 22.43 8.44 -17.46
CA LEU A 363 22.09 7.01 -17.56
C LEU A 363 23.14 6.24 -18.38
N ILE A 364 23.59 6.82 -19.50
CA ILE A 364 24.66 6.25 -20.34
C ILE A 364 25.99 6.25 -19.56
N ALA A 365 26.35 7.36 -18.91
CA ALA A 365 27.59 7.49 -18.13
C ALA A 365 27.66 6.54 -16.91
N VAL A 366 26.51 6.18 -16.33
CA VAL A 366 26.39 5.19 -15.25
C VAL A 366 26.59 3.75 -15.76
N GLY A 367 26.47 3.50 -17.07
CA GLY A 367 26.70 2.20 -17.69
C GLY A 367 25.45 1.51 -18.26
N ILE A 368 24.33 2.21 -18.42
CA ILE A 368 23.22 1.68 -19.23
C ILE A 368 23.62 1.76 -20.71
N ASP A 369 23.66 0.62 -21.39
CA ASP A 369 24.08 0.51 -22.79
C ASP A 369 22.85 0.60 -23.71
N PRO A 370 22.73 1.64 -24.57
CA PRO A 370 21.64 1.77 -25.54
C PRO A 370 21.52 0.62 -26.54
N LYS A 371 22.58 -0.18 -26.75
CA LYS A 371 22.54 -1.37 -27.62
C LYS A 371 21.91 -2.58 -26.94
N ARG A 372 21.98 -2.64 -25.60
CA ARG A 372 21.42 -3.73 -24.77
C ARG A 372 20.02 -3.41 -24.22
N SER A 373 19.74 -2.11 -24.03
CA SER A 373 18.56 -1.59 -23.34
C SER A 373 17.93 -0.44 -24.13
N THR A 374 16.61 -0.43 -24.27
CA THR A 374 15.88 0.68 -24.91
C THR A 374 15.76 1.86 -23.94
N ILE A 375 16.47 2.96 -24.20
CA ILE A 375 16.39 4.20 -23.41
C ILE A 375 15.72 5.30 -24.22
N PHE A 376 14.66 5.94 -23.70
CA PHE A 376 13.90 6.94 -24.46
C PHE A 376 13.20 7.98 -23.57
N PHE A 377 12.73 9.08 -24.18
CA PHE A 377 11.85 10.06 -23.53
C PHE A 377 10.39 9.64 -23.65
N GLN A 378 9.65 9.60 -22.53
CA GLN A 378 8.23 9.22 -22.50
C GLN A 378 7.39 10.03 -23.50
N SER A 379 7.61 11.35 -23.62
CA SER A 379 6.89 12.21 -24.57
C SER A 379 7.12 11.87 -26.06
N ALA A 380 8.12 11.03 -26.39
CA ALA A 380 8.44 10.65 -27.77
C ALA A 380 7.66 9.42 -28.28
N VAL A 381 6.82 8.82 -27.41
CA VAL A 381 5.98 7.66 -27.69
C VAL A 381 4.52 8.03 -27.38
N PRO A 382 3.70 8.42 -28.38
CA PRO A 382 2.33 8.90 -28.15
C PRO A 382 1.41 7.90 -27.43
N ALA A 383 1.68 6.61 -27.59
CA ALA A 383 0.91 5.51 -27.00
C ALA A 383 0.81 5.55 -25.47
N HIS A 384 1.75 6.19 -24.75
CA HIS A 384 1.63 6.40 -23.30
C HIS A 384 0.41 7.26 -22.95
N SER A 385 0.27 8.41 -23.62
CA SER A 385 -0.84 9.34 -23.40
C SER A 385 -2.18 8.77 -23.88
N GLU A 386 -2.17 8.05 -25.01
CA GLU A 386 -3.38 7.45 -25.56
C GLU A 386 -3.89 6.28 -24.70
N LEU A 387 -2.99 5.40 -24.25
CA LEU A 387 -3.36 4.34 -23.32
C LEU A 387 -3.76 4.91 -21.95
N MET A 388 -3.11 5.99 -21.46
CA MET A 388 -3.54 6.68 -20.24
C MET A 388 -5.00 7.12 -20.33
N TRP A 389 -5.42 7.71 -21.45
CA TRP A 389 -6.82 8.12 -21.66
C TRP A 389 -7.76 6.92 -21.57
N ILE A 390 -7.47 5.84 -22.31
CA ILE A 390 -8.27 4.60 -22.29
C ILE A 390 -8.38 4.06 -20.86
N LEU A 391 -7.26 3.88 -20.15
CA LEU A 391 -7.23 3.36 -18.79
C LEU A 391 -7.93 4.30 -17.78
N SER A 392 -7.97 5.61 -18.04
CA SER A 392 -8.68 6.55 -17.17
C SER A 392 -10.19 6.30 -17.14
N THR A 393 -10.78 5.81 -18.24
CA THR A 393 -12.23 5.54 -18.34
C THR A 393 -12.70 4.38 -17.45
N ILE A 394 -11.79 3.47 -17.08
CA ILE A 394 -12.06 2.33 -16.17
C ILE A 394 -11.45 2.52 -14.77
N SER A 395 -10.71 3.61 -14.53
CA SER A 395 -9.99 3.85 -13.29
C SER A 395 -10.90 4.41 -12.19
N SER A 396 -10.89 3.80 -11.01
CA SER A 396 -11.71 4.27 -9.89
C SER A 396 -11.16 5.56 -9.26
N MET A 397 -11.90 6.67 -9.41
CA MET A 397 -11.67 7.93 -8.68
C MET A 397 -11.54 7.71 -7.16
N GLY A 398 -12.33 6.79 -6.60
CA GLY A 398 -12.29 6.45 -5.18
C GLY A 398 -11.04 5.68 -4.77
N TYR A 399 -10.36 4.98 -5.68
CA TYR A 399 -9.06 4.37 -5.41
C TYR A 399 -7.96 5.45 -5.42
N LEU A 400 -7.92 6.28 -6.46
CA LEU A 400 -6.93 7.36 -6.60
C LEU A 400 -6.98 8.35 -5.41
N SER A 401 -8.17 8.67 -4.89
CA SER A 401 -8.33 9.54 -3.72
C SER A 401 -7.75 8.98 -2.41
N ARG A 402 -7.59 7.65 -2.30
CA ARG A 402 -6.98 6.98 -1.14
C ARG A 402 -5.45 6.84 -1.24
N MET A 403 -4.85 7.14 -2.38
CA MET A 403 -3.38 7.17 -2.50
C MET A 403 -2.79 8.32 -1.67
N THR A 404 -1.64 8.09 -1.03
CA THR A 404 -1.03 9.09 -0.12
C THR A 404 -0.03 10.01 -0.83
N GLN A 405 0.52 9.60 -1.98
CA GLN A 405 1.62 10.33 -2.62
C GLN A 405 1.26 11.75 -3.07
N TRP A 406 0.04 11.98 -3.59
CA TRP A 406 -0.38 13.33 -4.02
C TRP A 406 -0.51 14.28 -2.81
N LYS A 407 -0.93 13.77 -1.65
CA LYS A 407 -0.99 14.54 -0.39
C LYS A 407 0.41 14.99 0.04
N SER A 408 1.36 14.04 0.04
CA SER A 408 2.77 14.31 0.37
C SER A 408 3.41 15.32 -0.59
N LYS A 409 3.17 15.20 -1.91
CA LYS A 409 3.65 16.15 -2.92
C LYS A 409 3.10 17.57 -2.75
N LEU A 410 1.86 17.70 -2.25
CA LEU A 410 1.24 19.00 -1.92
C LEU A 410 1.56 19.50 -0.49
N GLN A 411 2.38 18.77 0.27
CA GLN A 411 2.68 19.03 1.69
C GLN A 411 1.42 19.08 2.58
N LEU A 412 0.38 18.33 2.20
CA LEU A 412 -0.85 18.21 2.97
C LEU A 412 -0.71 17.10 4.02
N PRO A 413 -1.37 17.23 5.19
CA PRO A 413 -1.46 16.15 6.18
C PRO A 413 -2.00 14.85 5.57
N GLU A 414 -1.57 13.68 6.03
CA GLU A 414 -2.02 12.39 5.49
C GLU A 414 -3.54 12.18 5.62
N GLU A 415 -4.13 12.77 6.67
CA GLU A 415 -5.58 12.78 6.94
C GLU A 415 -6.39 13.68 5.99
N SER A 416 -5.73 14.54 5.19
CA SER A 416 -6.43 15.42 4.25
C SER A 416 -7.29 14.63 3.26
N THR A 417 -8.53 15.06 3.06
CA THR A 417 -9.44 14.46 2.08
C THR A 417 -9.52 15.33 0.84
N LEU A 418 -10.08 14.80 -0.25
CA LEU A 418 -10.41 15.61 -1.43
C LEU A 418 -11.49 16.66 -1.15
N GLU A 419 -12.19 16.61 -0.01
CA GLU A 419 -13.24 17.56 0.31
C GLU A 419 -12.69 18.86 0.93
N ASN A 420 -11.51 18.80 1.54
CA ASN A 420 -10.80 19.94 2.14
C ASN A 420 -10.54 21.04 1.07
N SER A 421 -10.88 22.28 1.38
CA SER A 421 -10.73 23.45 0.49
C SER A 421 -9.29 23.66 -0.01
N ASP A 422 -8.31 23.51 0.88
CA ASP A 422 -6.88 23.58 0.56
C ASP A 422 -6.42 22.47 -0.40
N ALA A 423 -7.00 21.27 -0.30
CA ALA A 423 -6.71 20.17 -1.23
C ALA A 423 -7.31 20.48 -2.61
N LYS A 424 -8.58 20.90 -2.66
CA LYS A 424 -9.29 21.24 -3.92
C LYS A 424 -8.62 22.36 -4.72
N SER A 425 -8.12 23.40 -4.06
CA SER A 425 -7.50 24.54 -4.76
C SER A 425 -6.12 24.21 -5.36
N ARG A 426 -5.31 23.44 -4.63
CA ARG A 426 -3.92 23.12 -5.00
C ARG A 426 -3.80 21.89 -5.90
N LEU A 427 -4.62 20.86 -5.71
CA LEU A 427 -4.57 19.63 -6.49
C LEU A 427 -5.00 19.88 -7.94
N LYS A 428 -4.11 19.56 -8.89
CA LYS A 428 -4.41 19.59 -10.33
C LYS A 428 -4.65 18.18 -10.84
N LEU A 429 -5.48 18.05 -11.89
CA LEU A 429 -5.89 16.75 -12.45
C LEU A 429 -4.69 15.84 -12.74
N GLY A 430 -3.62 16.35 -13.37
CA GLY A 430 -2.42 15.56 -13.66
C GLY A 430 -1.72 14.99 -12.41
N LEU A 431 -1.68 15.74 -11.30
CA LEU A 431 -1.11 15.26 -10.03
C LEU A 431 -2.03 14.25 -9.32
N PHE A 432 -3.32 14.23 -9.66
CA PHE A 432 -4.26 13.21 -9.19
C PHE A 432 -4.25 11.94 -10.07
N SER A 433 -4.13 12.10 -11.40
CA SER A 433 -4.26 11.01 -12.38
C SER A 433 -2.94 10.39 -12.84
N TYR A 434 -1.77 10.91 -12.44
CA TYR A 434 -0.48 10.30 -12.81
C TYR A 434 -0.31 8.81 -12.46
N PRO A 435 -0.97 8.20 -11.44
CA PRO A 435 -0.92 6.75 -11.26
C PRO A 435 -1.54 5.97 -12.43
N VAL A 436 -2.49 6.57 -13.18
CA VAL A 436 -3.05 6.03 -14.43
C VAL A 436 -2.04 6.14 -15.56
N LEU A 437 -1.29 7.25 -15.64
CA LEU A 437 -0.18 7.39 -16.60
C LEU A 437 0.93 6.37 -16.30
N GLN A 438 1.29 6.19 -15.03
CA GLN A 438 2.25 5.16 -14.59
C GLN A 438 1.78 3.75 -14.94
N ALA A 439 0.47 3.48 -14.84
CA ALA A 439 -0.10 2.21 -15.30
C ALA A 439 0.04 2.06 -16.83
N ALA A 440 -0.28 3.11 -17.60
CA ALA A 440 -0.08 3.10 -19.06
C ALA A 440 1.39 2.86 -19.45
N ASP A 441 2.34 3.51 -18.77
CA ASP A 441 3.78 3.36 -19.02
C ASP A 441 4.26 1.91 -18.91
N VAL A 442 3.77 1.19 -17.90
CA VAL A 442 4.11 -0.21 -17.63
C VAL A 442 3.39 -1.15 -18.61
N LEU A 443 2.10 -0.91 -18.83
CA LEU A 443 1.22 -1.82 -19.58
C LEU A 443 1.42 -1.72 -21.09
N VAL A 444 1.71 -0.52 -21.63
CA VAL A 444 1.92 -0.33 -23.08
C VAL A 444 3.09 -1.16 -23.61
N HIS A 445 4.10 -1.42 -22.79
CA HIS A 445 5.25 -2.25 -23.13
C HIS A 445 5.10 -3.74 -22.78
N ARG A 446 3.97 -4.14 -22.19
CA ARG A 446 3.69 -5.51 -21.70
C ARG A 446 4.72 -5.95 -20.65
N ALA A 447 5.12 -5.03 -19.77
CA ALA A 447 6.14 -5.32 -18.76
C ALA A 447 5.72 -6.45 -17.82
N THR A 448 6.58 -7.45 -17.66
CA THR A 448 6.41 -8.54 -16.70
C THR A 448 6.91 -8.14 -15.32
N ASP A 449 7.93 -7.29 -15.28
CA ASP A 449 8.70 -6.92 -14.11
C ASP A 449 8.93 -5.41 -14.05
N VAL A 450 8.76 -4.80 -12.88
CA VAL A 450 8.98 -3.37 -12.69
C VAL A 450 9.81 -3.15 -11.42
N PRO A 451 11.09 -2.76 -11.52
CA PRO A 451 11.90 -2.43 -10.36
C PRO A 451 11.45 -1.09 -9.80
N VAL A 452 10.96 -1.13 -8.55
CA VAL A 452 10.33 -0.01 -7.86
C VAL A 452 10.78 0.05 -6.40
N GLY A 453 10.86 1.26 -5.84
CA GLY A 453 10.98 1.45 -4.39
C GLY A 453 9.67 1.10 -3.68
N GLU A 454 9.76 0.77 -2.39
CA GLU A 454 8.59 0.44 -1.55
C GLU A 454 7.53 1.55 -1.56
N ASP A 455 7.93 2.82 -1.70
CA ASP A 455 7.03 3.97 -1.82
C ASP A 455 6.11 3.91 -3.05
N GLN A 456 6.53 3.23 -4.11
CA GLN A 456 5.78 3.08 -5.36
C GLN A 456 4.97 1.78 -5.43
N ARG A 457 5.04 0.89 -4.43
CA ARG A 457 4.31 -0.38 -4.43
C ARG A 457 2.79 -0.19 -4.57
N GLN A 458 2.23 0.84 -3.92
CA GLN A 458 0.79 1.16 -4.02
C GLN A 458 0.34 1.45 -5.47
N HIS A 459 1.21 2.05 -6.29
CA HIS A 459 0.90 2.37 -7.69
C HIS A 459 0.99 1.15 -8.59
N LEU A 460 1.92 0.22 -8.31
CA LEU A 460 2.00 -1.01 -9.09
C LEU A 460 0.83 -1.94 -8.78
N GLU A 461 0.34 -2.00 -7.53
CA GLU A 461 -0.92 -2.69 -7.23
C GLU A 461 -2.12 -2.05 -7.94
N PHE A 462 -2.17 -0.71 -8.05
CA PHE A 462 -3.19 -0.05 -8.87
C PHE A 462 -3.07 -0.38 -10.36
N THR A 463 -1.84 -0.43 -10.90
CA THR A 463 -1.58 -0.88 -12.29
C THR A 463 -2.12 -2.29 -12.54
N ARG A 464 -1.93 -3.19 -11.55
CA ARG A 464 -2.47 -4.55 -11.57
C ARG A 464 -4.00 -4.57 -11.49
N GLU A 465 -4.62 -3.75 -10.63
CA GLU A 465 -6.08 -3.64 -10.54
C GLU A 465 -6.69 -3.15 -11.87
N VAL A 466 -6.10 -2.12 -12.49
CA VAL A 466 -6.54 -1.56 -13.77
C VAL A 466 -6.40 -2.60 -14.91
N ALA A 467 -5.27 -3.29 -15.01
CA ALA A 467 -5.06 -4.33 -16.01
C ALA A 467 -6.02 -5.53 -15.83
N ASN A 468 -6.25 -5.95 -14.59
CA ASN A 468 -7.22 -7.00 -14.29
C ASN A 468 -8.66 -6.58 -14.60
N GLY A 469 -9.04 -5.33 -14.31
CA GLY A 469 -10.34 -4.75 -14.64
C GLY A 469 -10.58 -4.70 -16.15
N PHE A 470 -9.60 -4.23 -16.93
CA PHE A 470 -9.66 -4.26 -18.39
C PHE A 470 -9.81 -5.71 -18.91
N ASN A 471 -8.96 -6.62 -18.42
CA ASN A 471 -8.93 -8.00 -18.90
C ASN A 471 -10.20 -8.80 -18.57
N HIS A 472 -10.88 -8.46 -17.47
CA HIS A 472 -12.16 -9.05 -17.11
C HIS A 472 -13.28 -8.67 -18.09
N ILE A 473 -13.22 -7.48 -18.68
CA ILE A 473 -14.24 -6.97 -19.61
C ILE A 473 -13.93 -7.38 -21.05
N TYR A 474 -12.67 -7.26 -21.48
CA TYR A 474 -12.26 -7.36 -22.88
C TYR A 474 -11.41 -8.60 -23.22
N GLY A 475 -11.18 -9.49 -22.24
CA GLY A 475 -10.30 -10.65 -22.39
C GLY A 475 -8.82 -10.32 -22.11
N PRO A 476 -7.91 -11.32 -22.11
CA PRO A 476 -6.54 -11.19 -21.60
C PRO A 476 -5.61 -10.42 -22.57
N VAL A 477 -5.80 -9.11 -22.68
CA VAL A 477 -5.05 -8.21 -23.57
C VAL A 477 -3.82 -7.61 -22.88
N LEU A 478 -3.94 -7.23 -21.60
CA LEU A 478 -2.90 -6.54 -20.85
C LEU A 478 -2.11 -7.49 -19.94
N THR A 479 -0.79 -7.40 -19.96
CA THR A 479 0.09 -8.18 -19.08
C THR A 479 0.04 -7.67 -17.65
N MET A 480 0.00 -8.58 -16.67
CA MET A 480 -0.03 -8.25 -15.24
C MET A 480 1.40 -8.12 -14.68
N PRO A 481 1.90 -6.91 -14.36
CA PRO A 481 3.29 -6.69 -13.93
C PRO A 481 3.52 -7.16 -12.48
N VAL A 482 4.77 -7.53 -12.17
CA VAL A 482 5.24 -7.91 -10.82
C VAL A 482 6.26 -6.89 -10.31
N ALA A 483 6.20 -6.57 -9.01
CA ALA A 483 7.17 -5.68 -8.37
C ALA A 483 8.53 -6.39 -8.21
N LEU A 484 9.60 -5.80 -8.74
CA LEU A 484 10.97 -6.14 -8.34
C LEU A 484 11.41 -5.18 -7.23
N ILE A 485 11.09 -5.53 -5.99
CA ILE A 485 11.51 -4.78 -4.81
C ILE A 485 12.97 -5.11 -4.54
N SER A 486 13.89 -4.25 -4.99
CA SER A 486 15.28 -4.30 -4.54
C SER A 486 15.38 -3.77 -3.10
N PRO A 487 16.37 -4.22 -2.30
CA PRO A 487 16.67 -3.59 -1.02
C PRO A 487 17.24 -2.18 -1.26
N ALA A 488 16.34 -1.21 -1.43
CA ALA A 488 16.67 0.15 -1.81
C ALA A 488 17.53 0.83 -0.74
N LYS A 489 18.80 1.06 -1.05
CA LYS A 489 19.79 1.67 -0.16
C LYS A 489 19.41 3.11 0.18
N ARG A 490 18.93 3.32 1.40
CA ARG A 490 18.35 4.60 1.84
C ARG A 490 19.42 5.58 2.30
N VAL A 491 20.08 6.23 1.35
CA VAL A 491 21.05 7.30 1.64
C VAL A 491 20.34 8.54 2.19
N MET A 492 20.81 9.04 3.35
CA MET A 492 20.25 10.20 4.04
C MET A 492 20.99 11.51 3.69
N SER A 493 20.37 12.65 3.97
CA SER A 493 20.93 13.98 3.73
C SER A 493 22.16 14.23 4.60
N LEU A 494 23.23 14.78 4.00
CA LEU A 494 24.46 15.12 4.71
C LEU A 494 24.28 16.24 5.75
N ARG A 495 23.22 17.05 5.61
CA ARG A 495 22.95 18.20 6.50
C ARG A 495 21.82 17.94 7.50
N GLN A 496 20.92 17.00 7.17
CA GLN A 496 19.81 16.58 8.03
C GLN A 496 19.70 15.04 7.97
N PRO A 497 20.51 14.30 8.74
CA PRO A 497 20.64 12.84 8.62
C PRO A 497 19.37 12.02 8.91
N THR A 498 18.31 12.65 9.43
CA THR A 498 16.97 12.04 9.61
C THR A 498 16.13 12.03 8.33
N LEU A 499 16.44 12.90 7.35
CA LEU A 499 15.73 12.99 6.08
C LEU A 499 16.49 12.25 4.97
N LYS A 500 15.74 11.62 4.05
CA LYS A 500 16.29 11.02 2.83
C LYS A 500 16.98 12.10 1.99
N MET A 501 18.11 11.78 1.36
CA MET A 501 18.76 12.68 0.39
C MET A 501 17.75 13.05 -0.72
N SER A 502 17.58 14.35 -0.97
CA SER A 502 16.60 14.86 -1.93
C SER A 502 17.17 15.95 -2.83
N LYS A 503 16.73 15.93 -4.10
CA LYS A 503 17.00 16.97 -5.10
C LYS A 503 16.30 18.30 -4.79
N SER A 504 15.13 18.27 -4.15
CA SER A 504 14.33 19.46 -3.81
C SER A 504 14.81 20.20 -2.54
N HIS A 505 15.79 19.65 -1.81
CA HIS A 505 16.32 20.30 -0.62
C HIS A 505 17.09 21.58 -1.00
N ALA A 506 16.80 22.71 -0.34
CA ALA A 506 17.32 24.02 -0.70
C ALA A 506 18.85 24.10 -0.62
N ASP A 507 19.45 23.60 0.47
CA ASP A 507 20.92 23.54 0.61
C ASP A 507 21.51 22.47 -0.35
N PRO A 508 22.32 22.82 -1.37
CA PRO A 508 22.94 21.85 -2.27
C PRO A 508 24.00 21.00 -1.56
N ARG A 509 24.53 21.42 -0.40
CA ARG A 509 25.49 20.66 0.41
C ARG A 509 24.84 19.46 1.13
N SER A 510 23.51 19.36 1.10
CA SER A 510 22.76 18.19 1.59
C SER A 510 22.96 16.91 0.75
N ARG A 511 23.41 17.05 -0.51
CA ARG A 511 23.46 15.98 -1.51
C ARG A 511 24.75 15.99 -2.33
N ILE A 512 25.20 14.80 -2.70
CA ILE A 512 26.30 14.59 -3.65
C ILE A 512 25.69 14.27 -5.02
N LEU A 513 25.99 15.05 -6.05
CA LEU A 513 25.61 14.77 -7.44
C LEU A 513 26.62 13.81 -8.07
N LEU A 514 26.20 13.01 -9.05
CA LEU A 514 27.11 12.08 -9.74
C LEU A 514 28.19 12.78 -10.59
N THR A 515 28.04 14.08 -10.82
CA THR A 515 28.96 14.92 -11.60
C THR A 515 29.80 15.86 -10.74
N ASP A 516 29.61 15.87 -9.42
CA ASP A 516 30.40 16.69 -8.49
C ASP A 516 31.90 16.39 -8.66
N SER A 517 32.76 17.40 -8.62
CA SER A 517 34.21 17.21 -8.62
C SER A 517 34.70 16.58 -7.30
N ALA A 518 35.93 16.08 -7.29
CA ALA A 518 36.55 15.57 -6.06
C ALA A 518 36.59 16.66 -4.97
N GLU A 519 36.94 17.89 -5.33
CA GLU A 519 36.94 19.04 -4.41
C GLU A 519 35.55 19.32 -3.83
N GLU A 520 34.50 19.27 -4.66
CA GLU A 520 33.11 19.47 -4.22
C GLU A 520 32.64 18.36 -3.28
N ILE A 521 32.92 17.09 -3.61
CA ILE A 521 32.63 15.93 -2.75
C ILE A 521 33.32 16.08 -1.40
N HIS A 522 34.62 16.44 -1.39
CA HIS A 522 35.38 16.69 -0.17
C HIS A 522 34.81 17.83 0.66
N GLN A 523 34.42 18.95 0.04
CA GLN A 523 33.80 20.07 0.75
C GLN A 523 32.44 19.68 1.37
N LYS A 524 31.59 18.97 0.63
CA LYS A 524 30.26 18.52 1.09
C LYS A 524 30.38 17.52 2.24
N ILE A 525 31.23 16.50 2.13
CA ILE A 525 31.48 15.51 3.19
C ILE A 525 32.14 16.15 4.42
N LYS A 526 33.10 17.06 4.25
CA LYS A 526 33.72 17.82 5.36
C LYS A 526 32.69 18.60 6.19
N LEU A 527 31.66 19.15 5.53
CA LEU A 527 30.56 19.90 6.15
C LEU A 527 29.33 19.05 6.53
N ALA A 528 29.41 17.72 6.37
CA ALA A 528 28.34 16.81 6.78
C ALA A 528 28.14 16.87 8.30
N LEU A 529 26.88 16.87 8.74
CA LEU A 529 26.50 16.93 10.15
C LEU A 529 26.83 15.60 10.83
N THR A 530 27.63 15.68 11.88
CA THR A 530 27.95 14.58 12.80
C THR A 530 27.81 15.08 14.22
N ASP A 531 27.69 14.16 15.17
CA ASP A 531 27.73 14.46 16.60
C ASP A 531 29.14 14.81 17.10
N SER A 532 29.23 15.06 18.41
CA SER A 532 30.47 15.37 19.15
C SER A 532 31.00 14.17 19.96
N GLU A 533 30.45 12.96 19.80
CA GLU A 533 30.93 11.78 20.52
C GLU A 533 32.25 11.27 19.88
N PRO A 534 33.26 10.90 20.68
CA PRO A 534 34.54 10.42 20.15
C PRO A 534 34.43 9.03 19.52
N GLY A 535 35.26 8.76 18.52
CA GLY A 535 35.33 7.48 17.81
C GLY A 535 34.20 7.27 16.79
N ILE A 536 34.41 6.33 15.88
CA ILE A 536 33.44 5.92 14.85
C ILE A 536 32.72 4.65 15.32
N ASN A 537 31.39 4.67 15.36
CA ASN A 537 30.57 3.49 15.58
C ASN A 537 29.25 3.62 14.81
N TYR A 538 28.56 2.49 14.62
CA TYR A 538 27.29 2.43 13.89
C TYR A 538 26.12 2.37 14.89
N ASP A 539 25.38 3.48 14.97
CA ASP A 539 24.13 3.61 15.73
C ASP A 539 23.21 4.58 14.97
N PRO A 540 22.32 4.08 14.09
CA PRO A 540 21.40 4.94 13.34
C PRO A 540 20.41 5.72 14.19
N SER A 541 20.20 5.33 15.47
CA SER A 541 19.22 5.96 16.36
C SER A 541 19.82 7.13 17.14
N ARG A 542 21.01 6.98 17.72
CA ARG A 542 21.71 8.07 18.43
C ARG A 542 22.61 8.89 17.52
N ARG A 543 23.28 8.26 16.56
CA ARG A 543 24.33 8.86 15.71
C ARG A 543 23.99 8.71 14.21
N PRO A 544 22.83 9.25 13.75
CA PRO A 544 22.39 9.07 12.37
C PRO A 544 23.36 9.68 11.34
N GLY A 545 24.06 10.77 11.70
CA GLY A 545 25.05 11.40 10.81
C GLY A 545 26.28 10.54 10.55
N VAL A 546 26.84 9.92 11.58
CA VAL A 546 28.00 9.02 11.47
C VAL A 546 27.58 7.71 10.80
N SER A 547 26.42 7.18 11.16
CA SER A 547 25.88 5.94 10.58
C SER A 547 25.60 6.08 9.08
N ASN A 548 25.03 7.20 8.63
CA ASN A 548 24.85 7.50 7.19
C ASN A 548 26.20 7.51 6.43
N LEU A 549 27.28 8.02 7.04
CA LEU A 549 28.61 7.99 6.41
C LEU A 549 29.19 6.56 6.33
N ILE A 550 28.97 5.72 7.35
CA ILE A 550 29.36 4.30 7.35
C ILE A 550 28.55 3.52 6.30
N GLU A 551 27.23 3.76 6.20
CA GLU A 551 26.36 3.15 5.18
C GLU A 551 26.80 3.53 3.76
N ILE A 552 27.05 4.83 3.50
CA ILE A 552 27.57 5.30 2.22
C ILE A 552 28.89 4.60 1.89
N LEU A 553 29.83 4.53 2.84
CA LEU A 553 31.13 3.88 2.64
C LEU A 553 30.99 2.40 2.26
N GLY A 554 30.25 1.63 3.06
CA GLY A 554 30.03 0.20 2.81
C GLY A 554 29.28 -0.07 1.50
N HIS A 555 28.32 0.79 1.14
CA HIS A 555 27.61 0.69 -0.13
C HIS A 555 28.50 0.98 -1.35
N VAL A 556 29.37 1.99 -1.27
CA VAL A 556 30.31 2.35 -2.34
C VAL A 556 31.39 1.28 -2.51
N GLN A 557 31.95 0.76 -1.40
CA GLN A 557 32.94 -0.32 -1.41
C GLN A 557 32.40 -1.70 -1.85
N GLY A 558 31.13 -1.80 -2.28
CA GLY A 558 30.56 -3.05 -2.81
C GLY A 558 30.04 -4.03 -1.75
N GLY A 559 29.88 -3.61 -0.49
CA GLY A 559 29.36 -4.44 0.59
C GLY A 559 27.87 -4.77 0.44
N ASP A 560 27.56 -5.79 -0.35
CA ASP A 560 26.20 -6.38 -0.51
C ASP A 560 26.08 -7.80 0.09
N GLY A 561 27.00 -8.23 0.96
CA GLY A 561 26.85 -9.52 1.65
C GLY A 561 27.83 -9.87 2.78
N ASN A 562 29.11 -9.44 2.69
CA ASN A 562 30.17 -10.02 3.55
C ASN A 562 30.57 -9.23 4.81
N ARG A 563 30.08 -8.00 5.02
CA ARG A 563 30.40 -7.20 6.23
C ARG A 563 29.18 -6.42 6.70
N SER A 564 28.98 -6.37 8.01
CA SER A 564 27.98 -5.52 8.64
C SER A 564 28.47 -4.08 8.79
N PHE A 565 27.56 -3.11 8.83
CA PHE A 565 27.91 -1.71 9.13
C PHE A 565 28.52 -1.54 10.53
N ALA A 566 28.19 -2.43 11.48
CA ALA A 566 28.82 -2.47 12.78
C ALA A 566 30.31 -2.88 12.71
N GLU A 567 30.68 -3.80 11.80
CA GLU A 567 32.08 -4.15 11.54
C GLU A 567 32.85 -3.00 10.89
N LEU A 568 32.28 -2.37 9.86
CA LEU A 568 32.88 -1.18 9.24
C LEU A 568 33.06 -0.03 10.24
N GLY A 569 32.11 0.16 11.16
CA GLY A 569 32.26 1.09 12.28
C GLY A 569 33.45 0.75 13.18
N ARG A 570 33.62 -0.54 13.56
CA ARG A 570 34.74 -1.01 14.38
C ARG A 570 36.10 -0.88 13.66
N GLU A 571 36.17 -1.21 12.38
CA GLU A 571 37.39 -1.05 11.55
C GLU A 571 37.90 0.41 11.55
N HIS A 572 37.00 1.38 11.60
CA HIS A 572 37.33 2.81 11.62
C HIS A 572 37.28 3.46 13.00
N GLN A 573 37.08 2.70 14.09
CA GLN A 573 36.86 3.24 15.44
C GLN A 573 38.02 4.12 15.95
N SER A 574 39.26 3.81 15.54
CA SER A 574 40.47 4.56 15.90
C SER A 574 40.69 5.85 15.11
N LEU A 575 39.92 6.10 14.04
CA LEU A 575 40.07 7.30 13.22
C LEU A 575 39.40 8.52 13.88
N SER A 576 40.05 9.68 13.75
CA SER A 576 39.38 10.95 14.04
C SER A 576 38.24 11.20 13.04
N MET A 577 37.18 11.88 13.48
CA MET A 577 36.03 12.23 12.62
C MET A 577 36.45 12.98 11.34
N ARG A 578 37.53 13.79 11.41
CA ARG A 578 38.11 14.47 10.25
C ARG A 578 38.78 13.50 9.27
N ALA A 579 39.55 12.53 9.78
CA ALA A 579 40.19 11.50 8.97
C ALA A 579 39.16 10.57 8.32
N PHE A 580 38.14 10.15 9.08
CA PHE A 580 37.04 9.32 8.57
C PHE A 580 36.26 10.03 7.45
N LYS A 581 35.86 11.30 7.65
CA LYS A 581 35.25 12.12 6.57
C LYS A 581 36.15 12.25 5.35
N GLY A 582 37.46 12.40 5.53
CA GLY A 582 38.43 12.42 4.43
C GLY A 582 38.47 11.11 3.65
N HIS A 583 38.47 9.96 4.35
CA HIS A 583 38.43 8.64 3.72
C HIS A 583 37.13 8.42 2.93
N VAL A 584 35.98 8.70 3.53
CA VAL A 584 34.67 8.60 2.86
C VAL A 584 34.61 9.48 1.61
N ALA A 585 35.13 10.71 1.67
CA ALA A 585 35.19 11.60 0.51
C ALA A 585 36.07 11.05 -0.62
N ASN A 586 37.29 10.56 -0.31
CA ASN A 586 38.18 9.93 -1.28
C ASN A 586 37.48 8.75 -1.98
N THR A 587 36.89 7.83 -1.21
CA THR A 587 36.24 6.63 -1.75
C THR A 587 35.03 6.94 -2.63
N ILE A 588 34.23 7.96 -2.29
CA ILE A 588 33.14 8.43 -3.16
C ILE A 588 33.69 9.07 -4.44
N ALA A 589 34.72 9.92 -4.33
CA ALA A 589 35.30 10.62 -5.48
C ALA A 589 35.94 9.63 -6.47
N GLU A 590 36.67 8.62 -5.98
CA GLU A 590 37.28 7.58 -6.81
C GLU A 590 36.23 6.70 -7.50
N HIS A 591 35.16 6.30 -6.78
CA HIS A 591 34.06 5.53 -7.34
C HIS A 591 33.26 6.29 -8.41
N LEU A 592 33.03 7.59 -8.21
CA LEU A 592 32.29 8.43 -9.17
C LEU A 592 33.16 8.94 -10.32
N LYS A 593 34.50 8.85 -10.23
CA LYS A 593 35.44 9.41 -11.22
C LYS A 593 35.10 9.03 -12.65
N GLY A 594 35.01 7.72 -12.95
CA GLY A 594 34.73 7.23 -14.31
C GLY A 594 33.33 7.62 -14.82
N ILE A 595 32.33 7.70 -13.93
CA ILE A 595 30.98 8.14 -14.27
C ILE A 595 31.00 9.63 -14.64
N ARG A 596 31.72 10.46 -13.89
CA ARG A 596 31.88 11.89 -14.15
C ARG A 596 32.65 12.15 -15.45
N GLU A 597 33.76 11.46 -15.65
CA GLU A 597 34.58 11.57 -16.88
C GLU A 597 33.75 11.20 -18.12
N ARG A 598 33.02 10.08 -18.07
CA ARG A 598 32.13 9.66 -19.17
C ARG A 598 30.96 10.62 -19.39
N TYR A 599 30.41 11.21 -18.32
CA TYR A 599 29.35 12.21 -18.43
C TYR A 599 29.85 13.46 -19.17
N LEU A 600 31.02 13.99 -18.80
CA LEU A 600 31.60 15.19 -19.43
C LEU A 600 31.96 14.94 -20.91
N GLU A 601 32.50 13.76 -21.23
CA GLU A 601 32.74 13.35 -22.63
C GLU A 601 31.45 13.38 -23.47
N LEU A 602 30.34 12.88 -22.90
CA LEU A 602 29.03 12.85 -23.55
C LEU A 602 28.42 14.26 -23.71
N THR A 603 28.54 15.14 -22.70
CA THR A 603 27.95 16.49 -22.76
C THR A 603 28.76 17.46 -23.59
N ASP A 604 30.08 17.37 -23.56
CA ASP A 604 30.96 18.42 -24.06
C ASP A 604 31.51 18.06 -25.46
N SER A 605 31.77 16.78 -25.72
CA SER A 605 32.40 16.32 -26.98
C SER A 605 31.42 15.68 -27.97
N THR A 606 30.30 15.11 -27.49
CA THR A 606 29.33 14.39 -28.36
C THR A 606 27.84 14.73 -28.13
N PRO A 607 27.40 16.01 -28.10
CA PRO A 607 25.99 16.36 -27.90
C PRO A 607 25.00 15.67 -28.87
N SER A 608 25.41 15.47 -30.13
CA SER A 608 24.60 14.81 -31.16
C SER A 608 24.35 13.32 -30.87
N TYR A 609 25.30 12.62 -30.23
CA TYR A 609 25.16 11.20 -29.90
C TYR A 609 24.00 10.95 -28.92
N ILE A 610 23.82 11.84 -27.93
CA ILE A 610 22.70 11.77 -26.98
C ILE A 610 21.35 11.89 -27.70
N ASP A 611 21.26 12.79 -28.69
CA ASP A 611 20.04 12.99 -29.47
C ASP A 611 19.76 11.78 -30.38
N THR A 612 20.77 11.23 -31.07
CA THR A 612 20.64 9.99 -31.87
C THR A 612 20.17 8.81 -31.01
N VAL A 613 20.79 8.60 -29.82
CA VAL A 613 20.38 7.54 -28.89
C VAL A 613 18.91 7.72 -28.45
N ALA A 614 18.47 8.95 -28.20
CA ALA A 614 17.10 9.23 -27.84
C ALA A 614 16.11 8.93 -28.98
N GLU A 615 16.48 9.23 -30.23
CA GLU A 615 15.66 8.99 -31.42
C GLU A 615 15.54 7.49 -31.73
N ASP A 616 16.66 6.76 -31.72
CA ASP A 616 16.70 5.30 -31.93
C ASP A 616 15.90 4.56 -30.85
N GLY A 617 16.13 4.91 -29.57
CA GLY A 617 15.38 4.35 -28.44
C GLY A 617 13.89 4.65 -28.52
N ALA A 618 13.50 5.87 -28.91
CA ALA A 618 12.10 6.23 -29.12
C ALA A 618 11.47 5.48 -30.30
N LYS A 619 12.20 5.20 -31.37
CA LYS A 619 11.72 4.37 -32.50
C LYS A 619 11.37 2.96 -32.03
N VAL A 620 12.31 2.29 -31.36
CA VAL A 620 12.11 0.93 -30.83
C VAL A 620 10.98 0.89 -29.79
N ALA A 621 10.88 1.92 -28.95
CA ALA A 621 9.80 2.03 -27.96
C ALA A 621 8.42 2.24 -28.62
N ARG A 622 8.30 3.07 -29.67
CA ARG A 622 7.07 3.24 -30.47
C ARG A 622 6.63 1.92 -31.10
N GLU A 623 7.51 1.25 -31.84
CA GLU A 623 7.22 -0.03 -32.50
C GLU A 623 6.75 -1.09 -31.49
N ASN A 624 7.34 -1.13 -30.29
CA ASN A 624 6.96 -2.02 -29.21
C ASN A 624 5.58 -1.70 -28.60
N ALA A 625 5.30 -0.40 -28.40
CA ALA A 625 4.09 0.12 -27.77
C ALA A 625 2.86 0.02 -28.68
N ASP A 626 3.02 0.34 -29.97
CA ASP A 626 1.95 0.28 -30.97
C ASP A 626 1.30 -1.10 -31.06
N ILE A 627 2.07 -2.17 -30.86
CA ILE A 627 1.56 -3.55 -30.85
C ILE A 627 0.51 -3.72 -29.73
N THR A 628 0.76 -3.22 -28.52
CA THR A 628 -0.23 -3.27 -27.42
C THR A 628 -1.41 -2.35 -27.71
N LEU A 629 -1.13 -1.14 -28.18
CA LEU A 629 -2.17 -0.13 -28.41
C LEU A 629 -3.18 -0.60 -29.47
N ARG A 630 -2.71 -1.25 -30.55
CA ARG A 630 -3.59 -1.92 -31.54
C ARG A 630 -4.43 -3.00 -30.88
N SER A 631 -3.82 -3.93 -30.14
CA SER A 631 -4.57 -4.99 -29.44
C SER A 631 -5.62 -4.45 -28.45
N VAL A 632 -5.34 -3.32 -27.79
CA VAL A 632 -6.28 -2.63 -26.91
C VAL A 632 -7.40 -1.97 -27.72
N LYS A 633 -7.10 -1.31 -28.85
CA LYS A 633 -8.09 -0.71 -29.74
C LYS A 633 -9.02 -1.74 -30.38
N ASP A 634 -8.45 -2.83 -30.91
CA ASP A 634 -9.19 -3.96 -31.49
C ASP A 634 -10.19 -4.53 -30.47
N ALA A 635 -9.76 -4.73 -29.22
CA ALA A 635 -10.60 -5.24 -28.14
C ALA A 635 -11.70 -4.26 -27.68
N LEU A 636 -11.51 -2.95 -27.92
CA LEU A 636 -12.50 -1.90 -27.68
C LEU A 636 -13.41 -1.62 -28.89
N GLY A 637 -13.13 -2.22 -30.06
CA GLY A 637 -13.82 -1.91 -31.31
C GLY A 637 -13.47 -0.55 -31.91
N LEU A 638 -12.27 -0.03 -31.61
CA LEU A 638 -11.73 1.20 -32.19
C LEU A 638 -10.85 0.87 -33.40
N CYS A 639 -11.05 1.59 -34.51
CA CYS A 639 -10.26 1.43 -35.75
C CYS A 639 -8.90 2.14 -35.69
#